data_AF-A0A9P5WCP7-F1
#
_entry.id   AF-A0A9P5WCP7-F1
#
_cell.length_a   1.000
_cell.length_b   1.000
_cell.length_c   1.000
_cell.angle_alpha   90.00
_cell.angle_beta   90.00
_cell.angle_gamma   90.00
#
_symmetry.space_group_name_H-M   'P 1'
#
loop_
_entity.id
_entity.type
_entity.pdbx_description
1 polymer ?
#
loop_
_entity_poly.entity_id
_entity_poly.type
_entity_poly.pdbx_seq_one_letter_code
_entity_poly.pdbx_strand_id
1 'polypeptide(L)'
;DGKQSIEEAFPEGLPYHNPRPIVRSSGVQWEYQRSEELVTTMRNEIKKHYIHFCNGEKDKTHMPFYLFLSGAGTGKSRNATEFHRTAVQCLSHGINISEDQNMDDSIETGGDAGGEAMDVTDDNQALETELRTRLENAWVFHVTLENGSALRSCEANDAVGAIGTRMLLQLLPERQLDDVLKEFQAPNPMQVLRLVANNRQERLEEATVILVIDGMQRLMTTYEDGLKPNSTFYRALTAIGDYTQMDPFLLLCCTATVTRPISESLMSSQRRRVFLPVAPLQTPSINSVPIFNLQSRLMRTLMEDCSGHGRALELLWNITRDHNMDECNIGNLMNDIRKELIKLYNGALPKDHEARAIVTAVLCHQRLPQFEFVPNTTKYPDQLIEPGLIRFETDGQYGYFQVSYLWLWAMAGGSGKKPENFEKINAKIRKMKSLTIPDRQRTNIAELHYGARLNGNIGFINHPLEVLSAQSQIITKTTNSNKRSWIIDCKGGSSINLRNHGHIVLNAASAPSGDAFLSLDTRSAINEVHQYKFSTGDSRTINQNQYNTEREKAASDNDFFILFTTLTAHGVQLPDKSGIVDRQCWSEYFGPFSARAYNSFVEGAPDINNDDNTTLQLVNGIGPTRANTILTRRPFLNAADARLKTGIPINILDKFQYGLTVGGVTNQHH
;
A
#
# COMPACT_ATOMS: atom_id res chain seq x y z
N ASP A 1 -43.98 -13.37 24.39
CA ASP A 1 -42.69 -14.10 24.38
C ASP A 1 -42.01 -13.85 25.70
N GLY A 2 -41.93 -14.82 26.62
CA GLY A 2 -41.53 -14.67 28.03
C GLY A 2 -40.09 -14.23 28.30
N LYS A 3 -39.59 -13.21 27.59
CA LYS A 3 -38.28 -12.58 27.75
C LYS A 3 -38.35 -11.49 28.82
N GLN A 4 -37.36 -11.49 29.71
CA GLN A 4 -37.27 -10.52 30.80
C GLN A 4 -36.60 -9.21 30.33
N SER A 5 -36.97 -8.07 30.91
CA SER A 5 -36.19 -6.84 30.79
C SER A 5 -34.87 -6.98 31.55
N ILE A 6 -33.80 -6.35 31.07
CA ILE A 6 -32.49 -6.44 31.70
C ILE A 6 -32.45 -5.68 33.04
N GLU A 7 -33.26 -4.64 33.18
CA GLU A 7 -33.42 -3.87 34.42
C GLU A 7 -34.12 -4.69 35.51
N GLU A 8 -35.10 -5.51 35.13
CA GLU A 8 -35.78 -6.43 36.06
C GLU A 8 -34.88 -7.61 36.44
N ALA A 9 -34.07 -8.09 35.50
CA ALA A 9 -33.14 -9.20 35.74
C ALA A 9 -31.95 -8.80 36.61
N PHE A 10 -31.52 -7.54 36.51
CA PHE A 10 -30.34 -7.00 37.18
C PHE A 10 -30.66 -5.66 37.88
N PRO A 11 -31.52 -5.67 38.93
CA PRO A 11 -31.94 -4.43 39.60
C PRO A 11 -30.79 -3.66 40.25
N GLU A 12 -29.76 -4.38 40.73
CA GLU A 12 -28.53 -3.80 41.31
C GLU A 12 -27.45 -3.49 40.25
N GLY A 13 -27.79 -3.61 38.96
CA GLY A 13 -26.83 -3.46 37.86
C GLY A 13 -25.95 -4.69 37.62
N LEU A 14 -24.96 -4.52 36.74
CA LEU A 14 -23.97 -5.55 36.39
C LEU A 14 -22.54 -5.00 36.49
N PRO A 15 -21.57 -5.81 36.96
CA PRO A 15 -20.17 -5.41 36.97
C PRO A 15 -19.64 -5.22 35.55
N TYR A 16 -18.82 -4.18 35.37
CA TYR A 16 -18.12 -3.97 34.11
C TYR A 16 -17.02 -5.03 33.90
N HIS A 17 -16.98 -5.59 32.70
CA HIS A 17 -15.95 -6.52 32.26
C HIS A 17 -15.23 -5.96 31.02
N ASN A 18 -13.89 -6.12 30.99
CA ASN A 18 -13.08 -5.69 29.86
C ASN A 18 -13.45 -6.44 28.56
N PRO A 19 -13.38 -5.76 27.41
CA PRO A 19 -13.73 -6.37 26.13
C PRO A 19 -12.72 -7.42 25.70
N ARG A 20 -13.18 -8.38 24.90
CA ARG A 20 -12.29 -9.30 24.17
C ARG A 20 -11.74 -8.63 22.89
N PRO A 21 -10.56 -9.02 22.39
CA PRO A 21 -10.06 -8.56 21.10
C PRO A 21 -11.04 -8.87 19.96
N ILE A 22 -11.17 -7.93 19.02
CA ILE A 22 -12.03 -8.08 17.84
C ILE A 22 -11.38 -9.02 16.82
N VAL A 23 -10.06 -8.89 16.66
CA VAL A 23 -9.27 -9.73 15.75
C VAL A 23 -9.10 -11.13 16.34
N ARG A 24 -9.47 -12.14 15.56
CA ARG A 24 -9.30 -13.56 15.90
C ARG A 24 -8.40 -14.32 14.91
N SER A 25 -7.84 -13.61 13.93
CA SER A 25 -6.92 -14.21 12.96
C SER A 25 -5.54 -14.43 13.57
N SER A 26 -4.66 -15.15 12.87
CA SER A 26 -3.32 -15.48 13.41
C SER A 26 -2.48 -14.22 13.66
N GLY A 27 -2.75 -13.13 12.93
CA GLY A 27 -2.13 -11.82 13.15
C GLY A 27 -2.42 -11.17 14.50
N VAL A 28 -3.34 -11.71 15.32
CA VAL A 28 -3.56 -11.25 16.70
C VAL A 28 -2.30 -11.44 17.57
N GLN A 29 -1.47 -12.42 17.24
CA GLN A 29 -0.23 -12.73 17.95
C GLN A 29 0.88 -11.72 17.65
N TRP A 30 0.76 -10.97 16.56
CA TRP A 30 1.76 -9.98 16.17
C TRP A 30 1.68 -8.76 17.07
N GLU A 31 2.84 -8.15 17.31
CA GLU A 31 2.94 -6.86 17.99
C GLU A 31 2.20 -5.77 17.22
N TYR A 32 1.49 -4.91 17.95
CA TYR A 32 0.71 -3.84 17.35
C TYR A 32 1.64 -2.72 16.85
N GLN A 33 1.45 -2.31 15.60
CA GLN A 33 2.21 -1.27 14.95
C GLN A 33 1.29 -0.07 14.71
N ARG A 34 1.44 0.97 15.53
CA ARG A 34 0.72 2.24 15.39
C ARG A 34 1.50 3.21 14.49
N SER A 35 0.82 3.97 13.63
CA SER A 35 1.46 5.04 12.85
C SER A 35 1.44 6.37 13.58
N GLU A 36 2.43 7.22 13.29
CA GLU A 36 2.50 8.58 13.81
C GLU A 36 1.32 9.44 13.36
N GLU A 37 0.87 9.25 12.11
CA GLU A 37 -0.32 9.92 11.57
C GLU A 37 -1.57 9.57 12.39
N LEU A 38 -1.80 8.28 12.71
CA LEU A 38 -2.93 7.86 13.53
C LEU A 38 -2.90 8.51 14.92
N VAL A 39 -1.73 8.51 15.55
CA VAL A 39 -1.52 9.12 16.86
C VAL A 39 -1.82 10.62 16.82
N THR A 40 -1.35 11.31 15.80
CA THR A 40 -1.54 12.76 15.61
C THR A 40 -3.01 13.10 15.38
N THR A 41 -3.67 12.42 14.43
CA THR A 41 -5.10 12.62 14.16
C THR A 41 -5.94 12.33 15.39
N MET A 42 -5.70 11.21 16.08
CA MET A 42 -6.46 10.86 17.28
C MET A 42 -6.27 11.88 18.40
N ARG A 43 -5.03 12.34 18.66
CA ARG A 43 -4.77 13.35 19.69
C ARG A 43 -5.57 14.62 19.41
N ASN A 44 -5.45 15.16 18.20
CA ASN A 44 -6.08 16.43 17.82
C ASN A 44 -7.61 16.34 17.89
N GLU A 45 -8.19 15.26 17.35
CA GLU A 45 -9.63 15.12 17.23
C GLU A 45 -10.29 14.77 18.56
N ILE A 46 -9.67 13.93 19.40
CA ILE A 46 -10.20 13.60 20.74
C ILE A 46 -10.12 14.82 21.66
N LYS A 47 -9.05 15.62 21.59
CA LYS A 47 -8.95 16.87 22.35
C LYS A 47 -10.05 17.85 21.97
N LYS A 48 -10.23 18.12 20.67
CA LYS A 48 -11.31 18.99 20.18
C LYS A 48 -12.68 18.48 20.62
N HIS A 49 -12.92 17.17 20.49
CA HIS A 49 -14.16 16.54 20.95
C HIS A 49 -14.39 16.76 22.45
N TYR A 50 -13.35 16.60 23.27
CA TYR A 50 -13.45 16.81 24.71
C TYR A 50 -13.76 18.26 25.08
N ILE A 51 -13.12 19.23 24.43
CA ILE A 51 -13.38 20.66 24.64
C ILE A 51 -14.84 20.99 24.37
N HIS A 52 -15.39 20.57 23.21
CA HIS A 52 -16.80 20.79 22.90
C HIS A 52 -17.73 20.09 23.90
N PHE A 53 -17.37 18.89 24.36
CA PHE A 53 -18.13 18.19 25.39
C PHE A 53 -18.18 18.98 26.70
N CYS A 54 -17.05 19.50 27.17
CA CYS A 54 -16.96 20.33 28.38
C CYS A 54 -17.75 21.63 28.27
N ASN A 55 -17.81 22.22 27.07
CA ASN A 55 -18.60 23.42 26.78
C ASN A 55 -20.11 23.14 26.64
N GLY A 56 -20.54 21.87 26.67
CA GLY A 56 -21.94 21.49 26.46
C GLY A 56 -22.38 21.52 24.99
N GLU A 57 -21.45 21.66 24.04
CA GLU A 57 -21.68 21.77 22.60
C GLU A 57 -21.87 20.38 21.98
N LYS A 58 -23.00 19.71 22.26
CA LYS A 58 -23.23 18.29 21.93
C LYS A 58 -23.92 18.03 20.58
N ASP A 59 -23.88 18.96 19.63
CA ASP A 59 -24.53 18.77 18.33
C ASP A 59 -23.74 17.83 17.39
N LYS A 60 -24.33 17.50 16.24
CA LYS A 60 -23.78 16.51 15.29
C LYS A 60 -22.48 16.95 14.61
N THR A 61 -22.18 18.25 14.60
CA THR A 61 -20.96 18.82 14.01
C THR A 61 -19.77 18.75 14.96
N HIS A 62 -20.04 18.76 16.27
CA HIS A 62 -19.00 18.73 17.31
C HIS A 62 -18.71 17.33 17.87
N MET A 63 -19.69 16.42 17.85
CA MET A 63 -19.56 15.04 18.34
C MET A 63 -19.29 14.07 17.16
N PRO A 64 -18.02 13.72 16.87
CA PRO A 64 -17.66 13.01 15.64
C PRO A 64 -17.88 11.50 15.73
N PHE A 65 -18.00 10.88 14.55
CA PHE A 65 -17.71 9.46 14.38
C PHE A 65 -16.23 9.25 14.06
N TYR A 66 -15.58 8.39 14.82
CA TYR A 66 -14.26 7.87 14.48
C TYR A 66 -14.42 6.65 13.59
N LEU A 67 -13.82 6.66 12.39
CA LEU A 67 -14.10 5.67 11.36
C LEU A 67 -12.81 5.07 10.82
N PHE A 68 -12.60 3.76 11.05
CA PHE A 68 -11.63 2.99 10.29
C PHE A 68 -12.32 2.39 9.06
N LEU A 69 -12.16 3.05 7.91
CA LEU A 69 -12.73 2.61 6.62
C LEU A 69 -11.60 2.27 5.66
N SER A 70 -11.63 1.04 5.16
CA SER A 70 -10.57 0.48 4.34
C SER A 70 -11.00 -0.89 3.81
N GLY A 71 -10.15 -1.50 3.01
CA GLY A 71 -10.34 -2.82 2.42
C GLY A 71 -10.29 -3.94 3.42
N ALA A 72 -10.85 -5.08 3.04
CA ALA A 72 -10.73 -6.27 3.86
C ALA A 72 -9.23 -6.65 3.98
N GLY A 73 -8.78 -6.94 5.21
CA GLY A 73 -7.40 -7.38 5.44
C GLY A 73 -6.33 -6.28 5.57
N THR A 74 -6.71 -5.01 5.66
CA THR A 74 -5.77 -3.89 5.83
C THR A 74 -5.41 -3.57 7.28
N GLY A 75 -6.09 -4.19 8.25
CA GLY A 75 -5.81 -3.98 9.69
C GLY A 75 -6.83 -3.12 10.44
N LYS A 76 -7.98 -2.77 9.85
CA LYS A 76 -9.06 -2.01 10.51
C LYS A 76 -9.44 -2.54 11.89
N SER A 77 -9.84 -3.81 11.97
CA SER A 77 -10.30 -4.43 13.21
C SER A 77 -9.18 -4.52 14.25
N ARG A 78 -7.90 -4.54 13.82
CA ARG A 78 -6.75 -4.47 14.72
C ARG A 78 -6.61 -3.08 15.31
N ASN A 79 -6.63 -2.03 14.49
CA ASN A 79 -6.61 -0.64 14.98
C ASN A 79 -7.81 -0.35 15.90
N ALA A 80 -9.00 -0.86 15.56
CA ALA A 80 -10.19 -0.73 16.39
C ALA A 80 -10.06 -1.46 17.74
N THR A 81 -9.44 -2.65 17.77
CA THR A 81 -9.13 -3.35 19.03
C THR A 81 -8.20 -2.53 19.93
N GLU A 82 -7.27 -1.79 19.34
CA GLU A 82 -6.25 -1.00 20.03
C GLU A 82 -6.65 0.47 20.20
N PHE A 83 -7.89 0.83 19.84
CA PHE A 83 -8.35 2.22 19.78
C PHE A 83 -8.26 2.91 21.15
N HIS A 84 -8.74 2.25 22.21
CA HIS A 84 -8.65 2.75 23.59
C HIS A 84 -7.19 3.00 24.02
N ARG A 85 -6.33 1.99 23.83
CA ARG A 85 -4.91 2.10 24.18
C ARG A 85 -4.23 3.22 23.41
N THR A 86 -4.55 3.36 22.12
CA THR A 86 -4.01 4.42 21.26
C THR A 86 -4.48 5.80 21.72
N ALA A 87 -5.76 5.95 22.10
CA ALA A 87 -6.33 7.18 22.63
C ALA A 87 -5.69 7.64 23.95
N VAL A 88 -5.39 6.71 24.85
CA VAL A 88 -4.65 7.03 26.09
C VAL A 88 -3.22 7.43 25.78
N GLN A 89 -2.54 6.64 24.95
CA GLN A 89 -1.11 6.85 24.67
C GLN A 89 -0.84 8.13 23.88
N CYS A 90 -1.75 8.58 23.01
CA CYS A 90 -1.54 9.81 22.24
C CYS A 90 -1.52 11.09 23.09
N LEU A 91 -2.00 11.02 24.34
CA LEU A 91 -1.99 12.09 25.33
C LEU A 91 -0.86 11.96 26.38
N SER A 92 0.06 11.01 26.20
CA SER A 92 1.18 10.82 27.11
C SER A 92 2.33 11.80 26.81
N HIS A 93 2.96 12.35 27.85
CA HIS A 93 4.08 13.29 27.70
C HIS A 93 5.24 12.61 26.96
N GLY A 94 5.77 13.26 25.91
CA GLY A 94 6.92 12.77 25.13
C GLY A 94 6.66 12.42 23.67
N ILE A 95 5.44 12.62 23.15
CA ILE A 95 5.19 12.56 21.70
C ILE A 95 5.40 13.98 21.12
N ASN A 96 6.63 14.28 20.72
CA ASN A 96 6.96 15.47 19.92
C ASN A 96 6.35 15.29 18.53
N ILE A 97 5.17 15.86 18.31
CA ILE A 97 4.63 16.06 16.97
C ILE A 97 5.01 17.50 16.63
N SER A 98 5.78 17.69 15.56
CA SER A 98 6.13 19.00 15.03
C SER A 98 4.86 19.82 14.82
N GLU A 99 4.75 20.95 15.51
CA GLU A 99 3.71 21.94 15.27
C GLU A 99 3.91 22.53 13.87
N ASP A 100 3.09 22.10 12.90
CA ASP A 100 3.00 22.76 11.60
C ASP A 100 1.67 23.51 11.48
N GLN A 101 1.82 24.84 11.57
CA GLN A 101 1.16 25.94 10.87
C GLN A 101 -0.36 26.12 10.94
N ASN A 102 -0.73 27.16 11.70
CA ASN A 102 -1.64 28.28 11.39
C ASN A 102 -2.91 27.96 10.59
N MET A 103 -4.04 27.99 11.31
CA MET A 103 -5.37 28.17 10.73
C MET A 103 -5.99 29.44 11.31
N ASP A 104 -5.92 30.51 10.52
CA ASP A 104 -6.88 31.61 10.33
C ASP A 104 -7.69 32.12 11.56
N ASP A 105 -7.07 33.01 12.35
CA ASP A 105 -7.79 33.91 13.27
C ASP A 105 -8.11 35.22 12.55
N SER A 106 -9.26 35.27 11.87
CA SER A 106 -9.90 36.53 11.49
C SER A 106 -11.01 36.86 12.48
N ILE A 107 -10.65 37.52 13.58
CA ILE A 107 -11.58 38.33 14.37
C ILE A 107 -10.99 39.73 14.47
N GLU A 108 -11.54 40.64 13.67
CA GLU A 108 -11.37 42.07 13.86
C GLU A 108 -12.04 42.50 15.18
N THR A 109 -11.24 42.83 16.18
CA THR A 109 -11.64 43.81 17.20
C THR A 109 -10.46 44.72 17.51
N GLY A 110 -10.57 45.99 17.12
CA GLY A 110 -9.65 47.03 17.52
C GLY A 110 -9.73 47.32 19.02
N GLY A 111 -8.59 47.65 19.62
CA GLY A 111 -8.51 48.08 21.02
C GLY A 111 -7.10 47.90 21.58
N ASP A 112 -6.35 49.00 21.59
CA ASP A 112 -5.06 49.13 22.26
C ASP A 112 -5.26 49.16 23.79
N ALA A 113 -4.78 48.14 24.50
CA ALA A 113 -4.46 48.17 25.93
C ALA A 113 -3.57 46.97 26.29
N GLY A 114 -2.37 47.24 26.81
CA GLY A 114 -1.45 46.23 27.31
C GLY A 114 -2.08 45.35 28.40
N GLY A 115 -1.93 44.03 28.23
CA GLY A 115 -2.32 43.00 29.18
C GLY A 115 -1.32 41.85 29.15
N GLU A 116 -1.02 41.32 30.32
CA GLU A 116 0.01 40.34 30.64
C GLU A 116 -0.12 39.03 29.84
N ALA A 117 1.01 38.50 29.36
CA ALA A 117 1.09 37.13 28.83
C ALA A 117 0.97 36.15 30.01
N MET A 118 -0.26 35.79 30.37
CA MET A 118 -0.59 34.82 31.41
C MET A 118 -1.13 33.54 30.74
N ASP A 119 -0.42 32.43 30.96
CA ASP A 119 -0.99 31.10 31.27
C ASP A 119 -1.76 30.26 30.21
N VAL A 120 -1.33 30.21 28.94
CA VAL A 120 -1.96 29.31 27.92
C VAL A 120 -1.39 27.89 27.92
N THR A 121 -0.17 27.67 28.44
CA THR A 121 0.52 26.37 28.40
C THR A 121 0.09 25.42 29.51
N ASP A 122 -0.22 25.93 30.71
CA ASP A 122 -0.55 25.08 31.86
C ASP A 122 -1.99 24.55 31.77
N ASP A 123 -2.93 25.36 31.26
CA ASP A 123 -4.33 24.98 31.03
C ASP A 123 -4.47 23.83 30.02
N ASN A 124 -3.70 23.88 28.93
CA ASN A 124 -3.68 22.83 27.92
C ASN A 124 -3.10 21.51 28.47
N GLN A 125 -2.07 21.61 29.32
CA GLN A 125 -1.45 20.45 29.96
C GLN A 125 -2.35 19.81 31.02
N ALA A 126 -3.10 20.63 31.77
CA ALA A 126 -4.11 20.18 32.73
C ALA A 126 -5.26 19.46 32.04
N LEU A 127 -5.80 20.05 30.95
CA LEU A 127 -6.87 19.44 30.14
C LEU A 127 -6.45 18.09 29.56
N GLU A 128 -5.25 17.98 28.98
CA GLU A 128 -4.74 16.70 28.46
C GLU A 128 -4.58 15.64 29.57
N THR A 129 -4.12 16.06 30.75
CA THR A 129 -3.95 15.16 31.89
C THR A 129 -5.28 14.65 32.41
N GLU A 130 -6.29 15.51 32.49
CA GLU A 130 -7.66 15.15 32.87
C GLU A 130 -8.28 14.20 31.84
N LEU A 131 -8.24 14.55 30.56
CA LEU A 131 -8.76 13.72 29.47
C LEU A 131 -8.09 12.35 29.45
N ARG A 132 -6.76 12.28 29.60
CA ARG A 132 -6.03 11.01 29.70
C ARG A 132 -6.54 10.17 30.88
N THR A 133 -6.72 10.79 32.04
CA THR A 133 -7.25 10.11 33.24
C THR A 133 -8.67 9.58 33.00
N ARG A 134 -9.53 10.33 32.33
CA ARG A 134 -10.87 9.87 31.94
C ARG A 134 -10.80 8.68 30.99
N LEU A 135 -9.89 8.70 30.01
CA LEU A 135 -9.70 7.61 29.06
C LEU A 135 -9.10 6.35 29.70
N GLU A 136 -8.17 6.49 30.64
CA GLU A 136 -7.61 5.36 31.40
C GLU A 136 -8.69 4.61 32.21
N ASN A 137 -9.70 5.34 32.69
CA ASN A 137 -10.82 4.81 33.47
C ASN A 137 -12.09 4.50 32.64
N ALA A 138 -12.01 4.62 31.31
CA ALA A 138 -13.17 4.50 30.43
C ALA A 138 -13.79 3.09 30.42
N TRP A 139 -15.11 3.02 30.27
CA TRP A 139 -15.82 1.77 30.00
C TRP A 139 -15.76 1.47 28.51
N VAL A 140 -14.96 0.45 28.14
CA VAL A 140 -14.70 0.10 26.75
C VAL A 140 -15.58 -1.08 26.34
N PHE A 141 -16.36 -0.89 25.29
CA PHE A 141 -17.21 -1.92 24.71
C PHE A 141 -16.75 -2.26 23.30
N HIS A 142 -16.44 -3.53 23.05
CA HIS A 142 -16.18 -4.04 21.70
C HIS A 142 -17.39 -4.83 21.20
N VAL A 143 -18.13 -4.22 20.28
CA VAL A 143 -19.26 -4.83 19.59
C VAL A 143 -18.78 -5.29 18.22
N THR A 144 -18.82 -6.59 17.96
CA THR A 144 -18.56 -7.13 16.62
C THR A 144 -19.83 -7.70 16.01
N LEU A 145 -20.14 -7.28 14.79
CA LEU A 145 -21.23 -7.80 13.97
C LEU A 145 -20.73 -8.89 13.01
N GLU A 146 -19.52 -9.40 13.21
CA GLU A 146 -18.90 -10.44 12.41
C GLU A 146 -18.68 -11.74 13.23
N ASN A 147 -18.13 -12.77 12.58
CA ASN A 147 -17.46 -13.94 13.17
C ASN A 147 -17.90 -14.37 14.59
N GLY A 148 -18.94 -15.20 14.68
CA GLY A 148 -19.46 -15.75 15.94
C GLY A 148 -20.50 -14.86 16.63
N SER A 149 -20.51 -13.55 16.38
CA SER A 149 -21.51 -12.60 16.87
C SER A 149 -22.26 -11.86 15.75
N ALA A 150 -22.27 -12.44 14.54
CA ALA A 150 -23.04 -11.92 13.40
C ALA A 150 -24.52 -11.71 13.73
N LEU A 151 -25.16 -10.75 13.06
CA LEU A 151 -26.59 -10.46 13.21
C LEU A 151 -27.42 -11.73 13.00
N ARG A 152 -28.30 -12.02 13.97
CA ARG A 152 -29.27 -13.12 13.87
C ARG A 152 -30.53 -12.65 13.16
N SER A 153 -31.29 -13.58 12.59
CA SER A 153 -32.55 -13.27 11.89
C SER A 153 -33.58 -12.59 12.81
N CYS A 154 -33.57 -12.91 14.12
CA CYS A 154 -34.41 -12.25 15.12
C CYS A 154 -34.04 -10.78 15.39
N GLU A 155 -32.86 -10.33 14.96
CA GLU A 155 -32.34 -8.97 15.14
C GLU A 155 -32.43 -8.13 13.85
N ALA A 156 -32.93 -8.71 12.74
CA ALA A 156 -32.79 -8.14 11.39
C ALA A 156 -33.32 -6.70 11.22
N ASN A 157 -34.29 -6.30 12.05
CA ASN A 157 -34.90 -4.97 12.03
C ASN A 157 -34.58 -4.10 13.25
N ASP A 158 -33.75 -4.60 14.18
CA ASP A 158 -33.38 -3.90 15.41
C ASP A 158 -31.85 -3.89 15.61
N ALA A 159 -31.18 -3.10 14.78
CA ALA A 159 -29.73 -2.94 14.84
C ALA A 159 -29.23 -2.33 16.16
N VAL A 160 -30.02 -1.44 16.75
CA VAL A 160 -29.66 -0.77 18.00
C VAL A 160 -29.75 -1.76 19.16
N GLY A 161 -30.82 -2.55 19.21
CA GLY A 161 -30.95 -3.67 20.13
C GLY A 161 -29.88 -4.72 19.93
N ALA A 162 -29.47 -4.98 18.69
CA ALA A 162 -28.36 -5.89 18.39
C ALA A 162 -27.02 -5.39 18.98
N ILE A 163 -26.74 -4.10 18.88
CA ILE A 163 -25.54 -3.48 19.47
C ILE A 163 -25.61 -3.56 21.00
N GLY A 164 -26.72 -3.15 21.61
CA GLY A 164 -26.88 -3.22 23.07
C GLY A 164 -26.84 -4.66 23.60
N THR A 165 -27.41 -5.63 22.88
CA THR A 165 -27.31 -7.06 23.25
C THR A 165 -25.85 -7.53 23.29
N ARG A 166 -25.00 -7.07 22.37
CA ARG A 166 -23.57 -7.41 22.36
C ARG A 166 -22.79 -6.68 23.46
N MET A 167 -23.20 -5.46 23.82
CA MET A 167 -22.67 -4.79 25.02
C MET A 167 -23.05 -5.56 26.30
N LEU A 168 -24.30 -6.04 26.40
CA LEU A 168 -24.74 -6.87 27.52
C LEU A 168 -23.98 -8.19 27.59
N LEU A 169 -23.77 -8.84 26.44
CA LEU A 169 -22.98 -10.08 26.37
C LEU A 169 -21.56 -9.89 26.92
N GLN A 170 -20.94 -8.71 26.71
CA GLN A 170 -19.63 -8.42 27.30
C GLN A 170 -19.66 -8.41 28.84
N LEU A 171 -20.76 -7.94 29.44
CA LEU A 171 -20.97 -7.94 30.89
C LEU A 171 -21.30 -9.34 31.44
N LEU A 172 -21.57 -10.31 30.57
CA LEU A 172 -21.95 -11.69 30.92
C LEU A 172 -20.95 -12.69 30.29
N PRO A 173 -19.67 -12.71 30.73
CA PRO A 173 -18.57 -13.39 30.02
C PRO A 173 -18.72 -14.92 29.88
N GLU A 174 -19.51 -15.53 30.76
CA GLU A 174 -19.79 -16.97 30.77
C GLU A 174 -20.97 -17.38 29.87
N ARG A 175 -21.67 -16.41 29.28
CA ARG A 175 -22.87 -16.64 28.47
C ARG A 175 -22.54 -16.64 26.98
N GLN A 176 -23.35 -17.34 26.20
CA GLN A 176 -23.32 -17.27 24.74
C GLN A 176 -24.38 -16.31 24.23
N LEU A 177 -24.14 -15.71 23.05
CA LEU A 177 -25.06 -14.75 22.43
C LEU A 177 -26.48 -15.30 22.28
N ASP A 178 -26.61 -16.56 21.85
CA ASP A 178 -27.92 -17.17 21.61
C ASP A 178 -28.72 -17.38 22.92
N ASP A 179 -28.05 -17.51 24.08
CA ASP A 179 -28.72 -17.61 25.38
C ASP A 179 -29.24 -16.24 25.83
N VAL A 180 -28.41 -15.19 25.66
CA VAL A 180 -28.81 -13.81 25.94
C VAL A 180 -30.01 -13.42 25.08
N LEU A 181 -29.99 -13.76 23.78
CA LEU A 181 -31.09 -13.49 22.85
C LEU A 181 -32.38 -14.26 23.18
N LYS A 182 -32.31 -15.40 23.87
CA LYS A 182 -33.50 -16.16 24.28
C LYS A 182 -34.11 -15.64 25.57
N GLU A 183 -33.28 -15.21 26.51
CA GLU A 183 -33.70 -14.85 27.87
C GLU A 183 -34.13 -13.39 28.00
N PHE A 184 -33.43 -12.48 27.32
CA PHE A 184 -33.63 -11.05 27.50
C PHE A 184 -34.29 -10.39 26.28
N GLN A 185 -35.07 -9.34 26.56
CA GLN A 185 -35.46 -8.37 25.55
C GLN A 185 -34.21 -7.63 25.06
N ALA A 186 -34.15 -7.31 23.76
CA ALA A 186 -32.97 -6.65 23.19
C ALA A 186 -32.81 -5.25 23.81
N PRO A 187 -31.75 -5.01 24.61
CA PRO A 187 -31.56 -3.71 25.23
C PRO A 187 -30.91 -2.76 24.23
N ASN A 188 -31.19 -1.47 24.36
CA ASN A 188 -30.39 -0.44 23.70
C ASN A 188 -29.09 -0.18 24.49
N PRO A 189 -28.05 0.42 23.86
CA PRO A 189 -26.78 0.72 24.52
C PRO A 189 -26.91 1.47 25.86
N MET A 190 -27.85 2.40 25.95
CA MET A 190 -28.02 3.23 27.14
C MET A 190 -28.54 2.45 28.35
N GLN A 191 -29.43 1.48 28.12
CA GLN A 191 -29.91 0.58 29.17
C GLN A 191 -28.74 -0.24 29.75
N VAL A 192 -27.81 -0.69 28.90
CA VAL A 192 -26.62 -1.44 29.34
C VAL A 192 -25.67 -0.56 30.15
N LEU A 193 -25.44 0.69 29.72
CA LEU A 193 -24.60 1.63 30.47
C LEU A 193 -25.18 1.94 31.85
N ARG A 194 -26.51 2.04 31.98
CA ARG A 194 -27.19 2.21 33.27
C ARG A 194 -26.96 1.02 34.21
N LEU A 195 -26.90 -0.21 33.70
CA LEU A 195 -26.56 -1.37 34.55
C LEU A 195 -25.15 -1.24 35.14
N VAL A 196 -24.19 -0.76 34.36
CA VAL A 196 -22.81 -0.54 34.85
C VAL A 196 -22.78 0.60 35.87
N ALA A 197 -23.45 1.72 35.57
CA ALA A 197 -23.53 2.88 36.46
C ALA A 197 -24.16 2.52 37.82
N ASN A 198 -25.28 1.79 37.80
CA ASN A 198 -25.96 1.32 39.01
C ASN A 198 -25.05 0.42 39.86
N ASN A 199 -24.34 -0.53 39.24
CA ASN A 199 -23.45 -1.42 39.96
C ASN A 199 -22.27 -0.69 40.62
N ARG A 200 -21.73 0.34 39.94
CA ARG A 200 -20.64 1.17 40.46
C ARG A 200 -21.09 2.26 41.42
N GLN A 201 -22.41 2.49 41.54
CA GLN A 201 -22.99 3.64 42.25
C GLN A 201 -22.45 4.99 41.72
N GLU A 202 -22.20 5.04 40.41
CA GLU A 202 -21.68 6.21 39.70
C GLU A 202 -22.78 6.89 38.89
N ARG A 203 -22.67 8.21 38.74
CA ARG A 203 -23.54 8.99 37.86
C ARG A 203 -23.13 8.78 36.41
N LEU A 204 -24.11 8.51 35.53
CA LEU A 204 -23.81 8.24 34.13
C LEU A 204 -23.21 9.45 33.40
N GLU A 205 -23.55 10.67 33.84
CA GLU A 205 -22.97 11.92 33.32
C GLU A 205 -21.44 12.00 33.54
N GLU A 206 -20.93 11.35 34.58
CA GLU A 206 -19.50 11.33 34.92
C GLU A 206 -18.73 10.27 34.13
N ALA A 207 -19.43 9.30 33.55
CA ALA A 207 -18.84 8.18 32.84
C ALA A 207 -18.16 8.62 31.54
N THR A 208 -17.02 7.99 31.26
CA THR A 208 -16.38 8.02 29.94
C THR A 208 -16.54 6.66 29.31
N VAL A 209 -17.08 6.62 28.11
CA VAL A 209 -17.43 5.39 27.41
C VAL A 209 -16.73 5.37 26.06
N ILE A 210 -16.15 4.23 25.70
CA ILE A 210 -15.61 3.98 24.38
C ILE A 210 -16.40 2.84 23.77
N LEU A 211 -17.16 3.13 22.72
CA LEU A 211 -17.93 2.12 21.99
C LEU A 211 -17.27 1.87 20.64
N VAL A 212 -16.71 0.68 20.46
CA VAL A 212 -16.13 0.23 19.20
C VAL A 212 -17.10 -0.74 18.53
N ILE A 213 -17.58 -0.40 17.33
CA ILE A 213 -18.48 -1.23 16.53
C ILE A 213 -17.77 -1.72 15.28
N ASP A 214 -17.41 -3.00 15.26
CA ASP A 214 -16.73 -3.65 14.15
C ASP A 214 -17.72 -4.33 13.20
N GLY A 215 -17.50 -4.12 11.90
CA GLY A 215 -18.25 -4.81 10.85
C GLY A 215 -19.58 -4.15 10.51
N MET A 216 -19.67 -2.82 10.55
CA MET A 216 -20.92 -2.08 10.27
C MET A 216 -21.54 -2.44 8.91
N GLN A 217 -20.75 -2.86 7.91
CA GLN A 217 -21.24 -3.35 6.61
C GLN A 217 -22.22 -4.53 6.73
N ARG A 218 -22.23 -5.26 7.85
CA ARG A 218 -23.13 -6.41 8.08
C ARG A 218 -24.58 -6.01 8.29
N LEU A 219 -24.84 -4.74 8.58
CA LEU A 219 -26.19 -4.18 8.64
C LEU A 219 -26.75 -3.84 7.25
N MET A 220 -25.93 -3.95 6.20
CA MET A 220 -26.32 -3.70 4.82
C MET A 220 -26.78 -5.01 4.15
N THR A 221 -27.98 -4.97 3.58
CA THR A 221 -28.53 -6.01 2.69
C THR A 221 -28.16 -5.74 1.24
N THR A 222 -28.12 -4.46 0.86
CA THR A 222 -27.66 -4.01 -0.45
C THR A 222 -26.60 -2.94 -0.27
N TYR A 223 -25.73 -2.78 -1.26
CA TYR A 223 -24.72 -1.72 -1.25
C TYR A 223 -25.33 -0.32 -1.14
N GLU A 224 -26.53 -0.11 -1.67
CA GLU A 224 -27.25 1.16 -1.62
C GLU A 224 -27.86 1.48 -0.24
N ASP A 225 -27.76 0.57 0.73
CA ASP A 225 -28.40 0.77 2.03
C ASP A 225 -27.88 2.01 2.76
N GLY A 226 -26.61 2.38 2.56
CA GLY A 226 -26.07 3.63 3.13
C GLY A 226 -26.62 4.90 2.47
N LEU A 227 -27.27 4.78 1.31
CA LEU A 227 -27.99 5.85 0.60
C LEU A 227 -29.50 5.85 0.91
N LYS A 228 -30.01 4.82 1.60
CA LYS A 228 -31.43 4.64 1.89
C LYS A 228 -31.73 5.01 3.34
N PRO A 229 -32.44 6.12 3.63
CA PRO A 229 -32.73 6.55 5.00
C PRO A 229 -33.43 5.48 5.86
N ASN A 230 -34.25 4.64 5.23
CA ASN A 230 -35.04 3.60 5.89
C ASN A 230 -34.31 2.27 6.05
N SER A 231 -33.06 2.16 5.58
CA SER A 231 -32.29 0.93 5.73
C SER A 231 -31.92 0.68 7.20
N THR A 232 -31.78 -0.59 7.55
CA THR A 232 -31.30 -0.99 8.88
C THR A 232 -29.95 -0.36 9.21
N PHE A 233 -29.02 -0.34 8.23
CA PHE A 233 -27.72 0.31 8.36
C PHE A 233 -27.82 1.81 8.67
N TYR A 234 -28.57 2.58 7.89
CA TYR A 234 -28.62 4.02 8.06
C TYR A 234 -29.35 4.43 9.34
N ARG A 235 -30.42 3.72 9.69
CA ARG A 235 -31.12 3.89 10.97
C ARG A 235 -30.20 3.60 12.16
N ALA A 236 -29.41 2.53 12.09
CA ALA A 236 -28.42 2.20 13.12
C ALA A 236 -27.38 3.32 13.25
N LEU A 237 -26.77 3.73 12.15
CA LEU A 237 -25.76 4.80 12.11
C LEU A 237 -26.30 6.12 12.66
N THR A 238 -27.57 6.45 12.37
CA THR A 238 -28.23 7.63 12.92
C THR A 238 -28.39 7.51 14.43
N ALA A 239 -29.03 6.43 14.88
CA ALA A 239 -29.33 6.20 16.29
C ALA A 239 -28.07 6.11 17.17
N ILE A 240 -27.01 5.43 16.73
CA ILE A 240 -25.78 5.34 17.52
C ILE A 240 -25.09 6.69 17.70
N GLY A 241 -25.19 7.58 16.71
CA GLY A 241 -24.65 8.93 16.88
C GLY A 241 -25.59 9.91 17.55
N ASP A 242 -26.83 9.53 17.82
CA ASP A 242 -27.66 10.30 18.74
C ASP A 242 -27.22 9.99 20.18
N TYR A 243 -26.64 8.81 20.46
CA TYR A 243 -26.02 8.51 21.77
C TYR A 243 -24.79 9.35 22.08
N THR A 244 -24.03 9.83 21.08
CA THR A 244 -22.89 10.73 21.33
C THR A 244 -23.32 12.12 21.80
N GLN A 245 -24.62 12.43 21.71
CA GLN A 245 -25.20 13.69 22.18
C GLN A 245 -25.75 13.60 23.61
N MET A 246 -25.70 12.41 24.22
CA MET A 246 -26.22 12.18 25.57
C MET A 246 -25.21 12.58 26.64
N ASP A 247 -25.55 12.33 27.90
CA ASP A 247 -24.77 12.82 29.03
C ASP A 247 -23.34 12.28 29.19
N PRO A 248 -23.06 10.95 29.07
CA PRO A 248 -21.70 10.46 29.21
C PRO A 248 -20.78 10.97 28.09
N PHE A 249 -19.49 11.11 28.39
CA PHE A 249 -18.50 11.39 27.34
C PHE A 249 -18.25 10.13 26.51
N LEU A 250 -18.81 10.07 25.30
CA LEU A 250 -18.80 8.87 24.46
C LEU A 250 -17.90 9.02 23.23
N LEU A 251 -16.83 8.22 23.16
CA LEU A 251 -16.08 8.02 21.93
C LEU A 251 -16.66 6.84 21.13
N LEU A 252 -17.29 7.15 19.99
CA LEU A 252 -17.83 6.14 19.07
C LEU A 252 -16.86 5.87 17.92
N CYS A 253 -16.33 4.66 17.86
CA CYS A 253 -15.46 4.17 16.80
C CYS A 253 -16.17 3.08 16.00
N CYS A 254 -16.22 3.20 14.67
CA CYS A 254 -16.80 2.17 13.80
C CYS A 254 -15.77 1.68 12.79
N THR A 255 -15.84 0.38 12.47
CA THR A 255 -15.14 -0.19 11.32
C THR A 255 -16.14 -0.59 10.25
N ALA A 256 -15.77 -0.37 8.99
CA ALA A 256 -16.46 -1.00 7.89
C ALA A 256 -15.51 -1.39 6.76
N THR A 257 -15.80 -2.53 6.13
CA THR A 257 -15.19 -2.86 4.84
C THR A 257 -15.95 -2.14 3.74
N VAL A 258 -15.25 -1.26 3.04
CA VAL A 258 -15.74 -0.57 1.85
C VAL A 258 -15.17 -1.27 0.62
N THR A 259 -16.01 -1.47 -0.40
CA THR A 259 -15.62 -2.08 -1.69
C THR A 259 -15.74 -1.10 -2.85
N ARG A 260 -16.16 0.12 -2.54
CA ARG A 260 -16.43 1.24 -3.46
C ARG A 260 -16.30 2.54 -2.66
N PRO A 261 -16.35 3.69 -3.35
CA PRO A 261 -16.23 4.96 -2.68
C PRO A 261 -17.27 5.20 -1.57
N ILE A 262 -16.88 5.76 -0.43
CA ILE A 262 -17.76 6.13 0.71
C ILE A 262 -18.68 7.24 0.26
N SER A 263 -18.21 8.19 -0.55
CA SER A 263 -19.04 9.22 -1.19
C SER A 263 -20.18 8.61 -2.03
N GLU A 264 -19.97 7.42 -2.58
CA GLU A 264 -20.99 6.62 -3.28
C GLU A 264 -21.71 5.62 -2.37
N SER A 265 -21.23 5.39 -1.15
CA SER A 265 -21.78 4.41 -0.20
C SER A 265 -22.74 5.04 0.80
N LEU A 266 -22.49 6.29 1.21
CA LEU A 266 -23.16 6.94 2.32
C LEU A 266 -23.85 8.22 1.87
N MET A 267 -25.09 8.42 2.32
CA MET A 267 -25.82 9.66 2.13
C MET A 267 -25.09 10.84 2.79
N SER A 268 -25.23 12.01 2.16
CA SER A 268 -24.71 13.29 2.70
C SER A 268 -25.28 13.56 4.10
N SER A 269 -24.44 14.00 5.01
CA SER A 269 -24.80 14.26 6.41
C SER A 269 -23.92 15.37 6.98
N GLN A 270 -24.49 16.24 7.81
CA GLN A 270 -23.74 17.23 8.60
C GLN A 270 -22.99 16.63 9.78
N ARG A 271 -23.24 15.35 10.10
CA ARG A 271 -22.53 14.68 11.19
C ARG A 271 -21.05 14.58 10.86
N ARG A 272 -20.20 15.11 11.75
CA ARG A 272 -18.75 15.08 11.56
C ARG A 272 -18.24 13.64 11.57
N ARG A 273 -17.38 13.32 10.61
CA ARG A 273 -16.75 12.01 10.44
C ARG A 273 -15.25 12.21 10.43
N VAL A 274 -14.56 11.60 11.38
CA VAL A 274 -13.11 11.55 11.48
C VAL A 274 -12.66 10.23 10.90
N PHE A 275 -12.11 10.25 9.69
CA PHE A 275 -11.54 9.07 9.07
C PHE A 275 -10.13 8.83 9.62
N LEU A 276 -9.93 7.67 10.25
CA LEU A 276 -8.67 7.32 10.89
C LEU A 276 -7.77 6.53 9.93
N PRO A 277 -6.48 6.88 9.81
CA PRO A 277 -5.58 6.24 8.86
C PRO A 277 -5.28 4.79 9.25
N VAL A 278 -5.07 3.95 8.23
CA VAL A 278 -4.68 2.54 8.38
C VAL A 278 -3.35 2.31 7.66
N ALA A 279 -2.25 2.51 8.39
CA ALA A 279 -0.91 2.42 7.84
C ALA A 279 -0.53 0.98 7.42
N PRO A 280 0.41 0.81 6.47
CA PRO A 280 0.97 -0.49 6.15
C PRO A 280 1.76 -1.04 7.35
N LEU A 281 1.72 -2.35 7.52
CA LEU A 281 2.57 -3.02 8.49
C LEU A 281 4.02 -3.01 8.01
N GLN A 282 4.93 -2.69 8.91
CA GLN A 282 6.31 -3.11 8.85
C GLN A 282 6.41 -4.62 9.12
N THR A 283 7.63 -5.17 8.98
CA THR A 283 7.93 -6.58 9.26
C THR A 283 7.33 -7.00 10.60
N PRO A 284 6.36 -7.93 10.62
CA PRO A 284 5.72 -8.32 11.87
C PRO A 284 6.67 -9.09 12.79
N SER A 285 6.46 -8.92 14.09
CA SER A 285 7.22 -9.57 15.16
C SER A 285 6.31 -10.18 16.21
N ILE A 286 6.81 -11.21 16.89
CA ILE A 286 6.22 -11.81 18.09
C ILE A 286 7.31 -11.78 19.17
N ASN A 287 7.04 -11.12 20.30
CA ASN A 287 8.01 -10.94 21.39
C ASN A 287 9.35 -10.37 20.89
N SER A 288 9.28 -9.32 20.08
CA SER A 288 10.42 -8.66 19.41
C SER A 288 11.21 -9.54 18.45
N VAL A 289 10.74 -10.75 18.10
CA VAL A 289 11.38 -11.65 17.12
C VAL A 289 10.62 -11.55 15.78
N PRO A 290 11.30 -11.20 14.67
CA PRO A 290 10.68 -11.19 13.34
C PRO A 290 10.11 -12.56 12.96
N ILE A 291 8.89 -12.60 12.42
CA ILE A 291 8.22 -13.87 12.06
C ILE A 291 8.72 -14.47 10.74
N PHE A 292 9.39 -13.68 9.92
CA PHE A 292 9.94 -14.10 8.63
C PHE A 292 11.47 -14.21 8.72
N ASN A 293 12.03 -15.32 8.21
CA ASN A 293 13.48 -15.46 8.08
C ASN A 293 13.98 -14.64 6.87
N LEU A 294 14.41 -13.39 7.12
CA LEU A 294 14.89 -12.47 6.08
C LEU A 294 16.31 -12.77 5.59
N GLN A 295 16.96 -13.83 6.07
CA GLN A 295 18.21 -14.34 5.49
C GLN A 295 17.96 -15.00 4.12
N SER A 296 16.78 -15.61 3.93
CA SER A 296 16.38 -16.16 2.63
C SER A 296 16.02 -15.05 1.64
N ARG A 297 16.68 -15.04 0.47
CA ARG A 297 16.40 -14.12 -0.63
C ARG A 297 14.95 -14.21 -1.11
N LEU A 298 14.42 -15.42 -1.20
CA LEU A 298 13.03 -15.67 -1.57
C LEU A 298 12.08 -15.06 -0.54
N MET A 299 12.28 -15.33 0.75
CA MET A 299 11.40 -14.83 1.80
C MET A 299 11.40 -13.31 1.89
N ARG A 300 12.58 -12.68 1.77
CA ARG A 300 12.70 -11.22 1.72
C ARG A 300 11.89 -10.64 0.56
N THR A 301 12.03 -11.22 -0.63
CA THR A 301 11.27 -10.79 -1.82
C THR A 301 9.76 -10.95 -1.62
N LEU A 302 9.30 -12.09 -1.10
CA LEU A 302 7.86 -12.34 -0.87
C LEU A 302 7.27 -11.41 0.19
N MET A 303 8.03 -11.08 1.23
CA MET A 303 7.62 -10.14 2.26
C MET A 303 7.52 -8.72 1.71
N GLU A 304 8.53 -8.27 0.96
CA GLU A 304 8.52 -6.98 0.25
C GLU A 304 7.34 -6.88 -0.73
N ASP A 305 7.04 -7.96 -1.45
CA ASP A 305 5.88 -8.04 -2.34
C ASP A 305 4.55 -7.85 -1.61
N CYS A 306 4.46 -8.18 -0.32
CA CYS A 306 3.25 -7.94 0.48
C CYS A 306 3.05 -6.46 0.80
N SER A 307 4.09 -5.61 0.71
CA SER A 307 4.04 -4.15 0.89
C SER A 307 3.24 -3.72 2.14
N GLY A 308 3.45 -4.43 3.25
CA GLY A 308 2.78 -4.16 4.52
C GLY A 308 1.27 -4.44 4.56
N HIS A 309 0.70 -5.10 3.56
CA HIS A 309 -0.71 -5.45 3.56
C HIS A 309 -0.98 -6.60 4.54
N GLY A 310 -1.68 -6.31 5.65
CA GLY A 310 -1.83 -7.23 6.79
C GLY A 310 -2.27 -8.65 6.43
N ARG A 311 -3.29 -8.81 5.58
CA ARG A 311 -3.70 -10.15 5.13
C ARG A 311 -2.71 -10.81 4.17
N ALA A 312 -2.08 -10.05 3.29
CA ALA A 312 -1.09 -10.62 2.38
C ALA A 312 0.06 -11.24 3.20
N LEU A 313 0.52 -10.52 4.22
CA LEU A 313 1.49 -11.01 5.21
C LEU A 313 0.94 -12.20 6.00
N GLU A 314 -0.33 -12.17 6.43
CA GLU A 314 -0.89 -13.27 7.23
C GLU A 314 -1.03 -14.55 6.40
N LEU A 315 -1.44 -14.41 5.14
CA LEU A 315 -1.55 -15.51 4.19
C LEU A 315 -0.16 -16.06 3.85
N LEU A 316 0.82 -15.18 3.59
CA LEU A 316 2.20 -15.58 3.40
C LEU A 316 2.69 -16.38 4.61
N TRP A 317 2.54 -15.84 5.82
CA TRP A 317 2.96 -16.52 7.05
C TRP A 317 2.25 -17.85 7.26
N ASN A 318 0.92 -17.90 7.10
CA ASN A 318 0.15 -19.15 7.27
C ASN A 318 0.59 -20.23 6.27
N ILE A 319 0.96 -19.85 5.04
CA ILE A 319 1.48 -20.78 4.05
C ILE A 319 2.91 -21.18 4.39
N THR A 320 3.78 -20.26 4.79
CA THR A 320 5.23 -20.55 4.87
C THR A 320 5.71 -21.01 6.23
N ARG A 321 4.99 -20.74 7.33
CA ARG A 321 5.47 -20.99 8.71
C ARG A 321 5.78 -22.45 9.03
N ASP A 322 5.08 -23.38 8.37
CA ASP A 322 5.21 -24.82 8.56
C ASP A 322 5.94 -25.50 7.39
N HIS A 323 6.45 -24.71 6.42
CA HIS A 323 7.11 -25.23 5.23
C HIS A 323 8.62 -25.07 5.30
N ASN A 324 9.34 -26.08 4.81
CA ASN A 324 10.77 -25.93 4.52
C ASN A 324 10.92 -25.06 3.26
N MET A 325 11.20 -23.77 3.48
CA MET A 325 11.37 -22.81 2.41
C MET A 325 12.59 -23.08 1.53
N ASP A 326 13.56 -23.88 1.99
CA ASP A 326 14.77 -24.20 1.23
C ASP A 326 14.54 -25.31 0.19
N GLU A 327 13.46 -26.06 0.31
CA GLU A 327 13.10 -27.17 -0.60
C GLU A 327 11.77 -26.94 -1.35
N CYS A 328 11.17 -25.75 -1.19
CA CYS A 328 9.85 -25.49 -1.73
C CYS A 328 9.85 -25.32 -3.27
N ASN A 329 8.75 -25.73 -3.91
CA ASN A 329 8.51 -25.39 -5.32
C ASN A 329 7.92 -23.97 -5.39
N ILE A 330 8.73 -23.00 -5.83
CA ILE A 330 8.31 -21.59 -5.89
C ILE A 330 7.11 -21.38 -6.79
N GLY A 331 7.02 -22.11 -7.91
CA GLY A 331 5.89 -22.00 -8.83
C GLY A 331 4.57 -22.42 -8.18
N ASN A 332 4.59 -23.52 -7.41
CA ASN A 332 3.42 -23.97 -6.64
C ASN A 332 3.10 -22.99 -5.52
N LEU A 333 4.10 -22.59 -4.72
CA LEU A 333 3.95 -21.63 -3.63
C LEU A 333 3.26 -20.35 -4.11
N MET A 334 3.77 -19.76 -5.21
CA MET A 334 3.23 -18.55 -5.79
C MET A 334 1.80 -18.77 -6.29
N ASN A 335 1.52 -19.89 -6.95
CA ASN A 335 0.16 -20.22 -7.41
C ASN A 335 -0.82 -20.39 -6.24
N ASP A 336 -0.40 -21.02 -5.14
CA ASP A 336 -1.21 -21.24 -3.96
C ASP A 336 -1.50 -19.92 -3.23
N ILE A 337 -0.49 -19.05 -3.10
CA ILE A 337 -0.65 -17.68 -2.60
C ILE A 337 -1.71 -16.94 -3.42
N ARG A 338 -1.58 -16.95 -4.75
CA ARG A 338 -2.52 -16.27 -5.66
C ARG A 338 -3.93 -16.84 -5.53
N LYS A 339 -4.09 -18.16 -5.53
CA LYS A 339 -5.40 -18.82 -5.44
C LYS A 339 -6.12 -18.45 -4.15
N GLU A 340 -5.42 -18.51 -3.02
CA GLU A 340 -6.02 -18.16 -1.73
C GLU A 340 -6.33 -16.66 -1.62
N LEU A 341 -5.49 -15.77 -2.19
CA LEU A 341 -5.81 -14.34 -2.27
C LEU A 341 -7.08 -14.08 -3.08
N ILE A 342 -7.19 -14.63 -4.29
CA ILE A 342 -8.38 -14.44 -5.15
C ILE A 342 -9.61 -15.04 -4.47
N LYS A 343 -9.50 -16.24 -3.90
CA LYS A 343 -10.61 -16.92 -3.22
C LYS A 343 -11.14 -16.11 -2.04
N LEU A 344 -10.26 -15.53 -1.22
CA LEU A 344 -10.66 -14.76 -0.04
C LEU A 344 -11.19 -13.36 -0.39
N TYR A 345 -10.74 -12.76 -1.51
CA TYR A 345 -10.96 -11.33 -1.80
C TYR A 345 -11.60 -11.04 -3.15
N ASN A 346 -12.20 -12.03 -3.80
CA ASN A 346 -12.83 -11.87 -5.12
C ASN A 346 -13.77 -10.65 -5.19
N GLY A 347 -14.57 -10.41 -4.14
CA GLY A 347 -15.52 -9.31 -4.09
C GLY A 347 -14.92 -7.91 -3.87
N ALA A 348 -13.63 -7.81 -3.52
CA ALA A 348 -12.93 -6.55 -3.36
C ALA A 348 -12.11 -6.15 -4.60
N LEU A 349 -11.84 -7.09 -5.52
CA LEU A 349 -11.05 -6.82 -6.71
C LEU A 349 -11.75 -5.81 -7.64
N PRO A 350 -11.01 -4.83 -8.21
CA PRO A 350 -11.57 -3.88 -9.15
C PRO A 350 -12.06 -4.56 -10.43
N LYS A 351 -12.98 -3.91 -11.15
CA LYS A 351 -13.44 -4.43 -12.46
C LYS A 351 -12.27 -4.49 -13.44
N ASP A 352 -12.31 -5.38 -14.42
CA ASP A 352 -11.20 -5.61 -15.37
C ASP A 352 -10.61 -4.33 -16.00
N HIS A 353 -11.44 -3.35 -16.38
CA HIS A 353 -10.94 -2.10 -16.96
C HIS A 353 -10.27 -1.18 -15.93
N GLU A 354 -10.84 -1.08 -14.72
CA GLU A 354 -10.24 -0.35 -13.58
C GLU A 354 -8.94 -1.05 -13.15
N ALA A 355 -8.95 -2.37 -13.05
CA ALA A 355 -7.78 -3.19 -12.73
C ALA A 355 -6.64 -2.95 -13.73
N ARG A 356 -6.95 -2.90 -15.04
CA ARG A 356 -5.96 -2.54 -16.07
C ARG A 356 -5.43 -1.12 -15.87
N ALA A 357 -6.29 -0.14 -15.62
CA ALA A 357 -5.87 1.25 -15.39
C ALA A 357 -4.97 1.38 -14.16
N ILE A 358 -5.34 0.75 -13.03
CA ILE A 358 -4.56 0.70 -11.80
C ILE A 358 -3.21 0.02 -12.07
N VAL A 359 -3.21 -1.18 -12.64
CA VAL A 359 -1.98 -1.92 -12.95
C VAL A 359 -1.09 -1.05 -13.82
N THR A 360 -1.60 -0.47 -14.90
CA THR A 360 -0.83 0.40 -15.80
C THR A 360 -0.26 1.62 -15.07
N ALA A 361 -1.07 2.34 -14.28
CA ALA A 361 -0.60 3.50 -13.51
C ALA A 361 0.53 3.11 -12.54
N VAL A 362 0.38 1.98 -11.85
CA VAL A 362 1.39 1.47 -10.91
C VAL A 362 2.66 1.00 -11.63
N LEU A 363 2.54 0.24 -12.73
CA LEU A 363 3.67 -0.23 -13.54
C LEU A 363 4.53 0.94 -14.08
N CYS A 364 3.88 2.07 -14.35
CA CYS A 364 4.50 3.25 -14.93
C CYS A 364 4.95 4.28 -13.89
N HIS A 365 4.68 4.04 -12.61
CA HIS A 365 4.73 5.04 -11.54
C HIS A 365 4.10 6.37 -11.99
N GLN A 366 2.91 6.27 -12.57
CA GLN A 366 2.23 7.40 -13.18
C GLN A 366 1.81 8.40 -12.11
N ARG A 367 2.22 9.65 -12.29
CA ARG A 367 1.73 10.76 -11.51
C ARG A 367 0.28 11.08 -11.93
N LEU A 368 -0.63 11.04 -10.96
CA LEU A 368 -2.06 11.23 -11.18
C LEU A 368 -2.52 12.50 -10.43
N PRO A 369 -3.27 13.40 -11.08
CA PRO A 369 -3.91 14.50 -10.37
C PRO A 369 -4.94 13.97 -9.37
N GLN A 370 -4.99 14.54 -8.16
CA GLN A 370 -5.89 14.08 -7.10
C GLN A 370 -7.38 14.26 -7.45
N PHE A 371 -7.69 15.30 -8.23
CA PHE A 371 -9.07 15.72 -8.52
C PHE A 371 -9.45 15.56 -9.99
N GLU A 372 -8.75 14.66 -10.71
CA GLU A 372 -9.11 14.28 -12.09
C GLU A 372 -9.35 12.78 -12.20
N PHE A 373 -10.11 12.37 -13.21
CA PHE A 373 -10.34 10.95 -13.45
C PHE A 373 -9.02 10.24 -13.80
N VAL A 374 -8.81 9.08 -13.18
CA VAL A 374 -7.70 8.21 -13.58
C VAL A 374 -7.92 7.77 -15.03
N PRO A 375 -6.89 7.86 -15.89
CA PRO A 375 -7.02 7.55 -17.31
C PRO A 375 -7.68 6.18 -17.56
N ASN A 376 -8.61 6.16 -18.53
CA ASN A 376 -9.44 4.98 -18.88
C ASN A 376 -10.40 4.51 -17.78
N THR A 377 -10.72 5.38 -16.82
CA THR A 377 -11.75 5.15 -15.80
C THR A 377 -12.70 6.35 -15.72
N THR A 378 -13.76 6.21 -14.93
CA THR A 378 -14.67 7.31 -14.56
C THR A 378 -14.53 7.66 -13.08
N LYS A 379 -13.37 7.37 -12.48
CA LYS A 379 -13.13 7.50 -11.04
C LYS A 379 -11.91 8.33 -10.74
N TYR A 380 -12.00 9.14 -9.69
CA TYR A 380 -10.86 9.84 -9.10
C TYR A 380 -9.95 8.86 -8.33
N PRO A 381 -8.69 9.23 -8.03
CA PRO A 381 -7.80 8.39 -7.23
C PRO A 381 -8.37 7.98 -5.87
N ASP A 382 -8.97 8.92 -5.12
CA ASP A 382 -9.60 8.67 -3.82
C ASP A 382 -10.68 7.58 -3.91
N GLN A 383 -11.49 7.60 -4.96
CA GLN A 383 -12.52 6.62 -5.24
C GLN A 383 -11.97 5.21 -5.53
N LEU A 384 -10.77 5.12 -6.12
CA LEU A 384 -10.14 3.83 -6.44
C LEU A 384 -9.38 3.22 -5.26
N ILE A 385 -8.91 4.05 -4.31
CA ILE A 385 -8.21 3.59 -3.10
C ILE A 385 -9.14 3.35 -1.93
N GLU A 386 -10.32 3.94 -1.94
CA GLU A 386 -11.32 3.79 -0.88
C GLU A 386 -11.61 2.34 -0.51
N PRO A 387 -11.73 1.40 -1.48
CA PRO A 387 -11.85 -0.03 -1.19
C PRO A 387 -10.65 -0.65 -0.45
N GLY A 388 -9.58 0.11 -0.24
CA GLY A 388 -8.37 -0.17 0.55
C GLY A 388 -7.49 -1.34 0.12
N LEU A 389 -7.69 -1.90 -1.07
CA LEU A 389 -6.70 -2.81 -1.68
C LEU A 389 -5.46 -2.08 -2.20
N ILE A 390 -5.62 -0.81 -2.50
CA ILE A 390 -4.66 0.08 -3.14
C ILE A 390 -4.58 1.32 -2.26
N ARG A 391 -3.40 1.94 -2.16
CA ARG A 391 -3.19 3.22 -1.48
C ARG A 391 -2.85 4.29 -2.50
N PHE A 392 -3.02 5.54 -2.13
CA PHE A 392 -2.58 6.68 -2.93
C PHE A 392 -1.65 7.51 -2.07
N GLU A 393 -0.40 7.64 -2.50
CA GLU A 393 0.57 8.50 -1.86
C GLU A 393 0.49 9.87 -2.52
N THR A 394 0.06 10.87 -1.76
CA THR A 394 -0.11 12.24 -2.25
C THR A 394 1.22 12.97 -2.28
N ASP A 395 1.42 13.75 -3.34
CA ASP A 395 2.55 14.64 -3.54
C ASP A 395 2.04 15.96 -4.13
N GLY A 396 1.77 16.93 -3.25
CA GLY A 396 1.14 18.20 -3.59
C GLY A 396 -0.28 18.02 -4.15
N GLN A 397 -0.51 18.44 -5.40
CA GLN A 397 -1.79 18.27 -6.12
C GLN A 397 -1.91 16.93 -6.86
N TYR A 398 -0.84 16.14 -6.83
CA TYR A 398 -0.73 14.87 -7.52
C TYR A 398 -0.56 13.72 -6.52
N GLY A 399 -0.38 12.51 -7.02
CA GLY A 399 0.08 11.38 -6.25
C GLY A 399 0.17 10.11 -7.10
N TYR A 400 0.40 8.99 -6.44
CA TYR A 400 0.70 7.71 -7.09
C TYR A 400 -0.03 6.58 -6.39
N PHE A 401 -0.47 5.58 -7.16
CA PHE A 401 -0.98 4.36 -6.56
C PHE A 401 0.16 3.51 -6.00
N GLN A 402 0.02 3.12 -4.75
CA GLN A 402 0.83 2.08 -4.12
C GLN A 402 0.03 0.81 -3.96
N VAL A 403 0.56 -0.30 -4.46
CA VAL A 403 -0.09 -1.61 -4.44
C VAL A 403 0.94 -2.69 -4.14
N SER A 404 0.60 -3.59 -3.22
CA SER A 404 1.37 -4.83 -3.03
C SER A 404 1.51 -5.57 -4.34
N TYR A 405 2.73 -6.06 -4.64
CA TYR A 405 2.98 -6.84 -5.84
C TYR A 405 2.06 -8.07 -5.93
N LEU A 406 1.71 -8.70 -4.81
CA LEU A 406 0.78 -9.84 -4.80
C LEU A 406 -0.60 -9.45 -5.33
N TRP A 407 -1.09 -8.26 -4.99
CA TRP A 407 -2.35 -7.72 -5.53
C TRP A 407 -2.22 -7.32 -6.99
N LEU A 408 -1.12 -6.68 -7.40
CA LEU A 408 -0.84 -6.40 -8.81
C LEU A 408 -0.82 -7.67 -9.63
N TRP A 409 -0.16 -8.71 -9.13
CA TRP A 409 -0.09 -9.99 -9.78
C TRP A 409 -1.48 -10.60 -9.90
N ALA A 410 -2.27 -10.63 -8.82
CA ALA A 410 -3.65 -11.09 -8.82
C ALA A 410 -4.49 -10.36 -9.89
N MET A 411 -4.44 -9.03 -9.94
CA MET A 411 -5.16 -8.19 -10.92
C MET A 411 -4.70 -8.42 -12.37
N ALA A 412 -3.40 -8.60 -12.61
CA ALA A 412 -2.82 -8.76 -13.94
C ALA A 412 -3.08 -10.13 -14.61
N GLY A 413 -3.90 -11.00 -14.00
CA GLY A 413 -4.35 -12.25 -14.66
C GLY A 413 -3.29 -13.35 -14.81
N GLY A 414 -2.14 -13.26 -14.13
CA GLY A 414 -1.20 -14.37 -14.00
C GLY A 414 -0.43 -14.75 -15.27
N SER A 415 -0.55 -13.99 -16.38
CA SER A 415 0.26 -14.23 -17.58
C SER A 415 1.69 -13.68 -17.38
N GLY A 416 2.45 -14.31 -16.50
CA GLY A 416 3.89 -14.06 -16.37
C GLY A 416 4.59 -14.47 -17.66
N LYS A 417 4.77 -13.51 -18.59
CA LYS A 417 5.73 -13.70 -19.67
C LYS A 417 7.15 -13.71 -19.08
N LYS A 418 8.03 -14.39 -19.79
CA LYS A 418 9.44 -14.66 -19.48
C LYS A 418 10.13 -13.44 -18.83
N PRO A 419 10.99 -13.61 -17.82
CA PRO A 419 11.92 -12.56 -17.42
C PRO A 419 12.72 -12.14 -18.66
N GLU A 420 12.69 -10.85 -18.96
CA GLU A 420 13.40 -10.28 -20.09
C GLU A 420 14.67 -9.60 -19.59
N ASN A 421 15.66 -9.44 -20.47
CA ASN A 421 16.88 -8.72 -20.12
C ASN A 421 16.54 -7.26 -19.77
N PHE A 422 17.35 -6.64 -18.91
CA PHE A 422 17.20 -5.28 -18.38
C PHE A 422 16.85 -4.24 -19.46
N GLU A 423 17.49 -4.32 -20.63
CA GLU A 423 17.24 -3.42 -21.76
C GLU A 423 15.80 -3.51 -22.28
N LYS A 424 15.29 -4.74 -22.43
CA LYS A 424 13.92 -5.01 -22.90
C LYS A 424 12.88 -4.54 -21.88
N ILE A 425 13.17 -4.72 -20.60
CA ILE A 425 12.29 -4.26 -19.51
C ILE A 425 12.19 -2.74 -19.53
N ASN A 426 13.31 -2.02 -19.59
CA ASN A 426 13.31 -0.56 -19.66
C ASN A 426 12.62 -0.03 -20.92
N ALA A 427 12.87 -0.64 -22.10
CA ALA A 427 12.18 -0.26 -23.33
C ALA A 427 10.66 -0.50 -23.25
N LYS A 428 10.24 -1.59 -22.60
CA LYS A 428 8.82 -1.86 -22.36
C LYS A 428 8.19 -0.91 -21.35
N ILE A 429 8.90 -0.54 -20.28
CA ILE A 429 8.44 0.47 -19.32
C ILE A 429 8.24 1.80 -20.05
N ARG A 430 9.19 2.20 -20.90
CA ARG A 430 9.05 3.40 -21.73
C ARG A 430 7.86 3.32 -22.70
N LYS A 431 7.61 2.16 -23.31
CA LYS A 431 6.39 1.88 -24.07
C LYS A 431 5.14 2.03 -23.20
N MET A 432 5.10 1.42 -22.02
CA MET A 432 3.94 1.49 -21.14
C MET A 432 3.67 2.95 -20.71
N LYS A 433 4.70 3.72 -20.37
CA LYS A 433 4.61 5.15 -20.08
C LYS A 433 4.08 5.98 -21.27
N SER A 434 4.32 5.58 -22.51
CA SER A 434 3.70 6.24 -23.67
C SER A 434 2.19 5.97 -23.79
N LEU A 435 1.72 4.84 -23.27
CA LEU A 435 0.31 4.44 -23.32
C LEU A 435 -0.52 5.08 -22.20
N THR A 436 0.13 5.61 -21.16
CA THR A 436 -0.55 6.33 -20.06
C THR A 436 -0.94 7.75 -20.43
N ILE A 437 -0.38 8.26 -21.53
CA ILE A 437 -0.63 9.60 -22.07
C ILE A 437 -1.39 9.41 -23.39
N PRO A 438 -2.57 10.05 -23.57
CA PRO A 438 -3.28 10.07 -24.83
C PRO A 438 -2.41 10.36 -26.05
N ASP A 439 -2.76 9.74 -27.18
CA ASP A 439 -2.10 9.99 -28.45
C ASP A 439 -2.24 11.46 -28.84
N ARG A 440 -1.16 12.03 -29.38
CA ARG A 440 -1.03 13.44 -29.78
C ARG A 440 -1.16 14.46 -28.65
N GLN A 441 -1.15 14.04 -27.40
CA GLN A 441 -1.13 14.96 -26.26
C GLN A 441 0.28 15.53 -26.07
N ARG A 442 0.37 16.83 -25.82
CA ARG A 442 1.63 17.48 -25.44
C ARG A 442 2.02 17.07 -24.03
N THR A 443 3.26 16.62 -23.86
CA THR A 443 3.86 16.27 -22.57
C THR A 443 5.32 16.72 -22.55
N ASN A 444 6.08 16.31 -21.53
CA ASN A 444 7.50 16.60 -21.43
C ASN A 444 8.27 15.46 -20.76
N ILE A 445 9.60 15.51 -20.87
CA ILE A 445 10.52 14.49 -20.36
C ILE A 445 10.43 14.35 -18.84
N ALA A 446 10.27 15.44 -18.09
CA ALA A 446 10.18 15.39 -16.64
C ALA A 446 8.93 14.65 -16.15
N GLU A 447 7.80 14.81 -16.84
CA GLU A 447 6.57 14.06 -16.54
C GLU A 447 6.73 12.56 -16.86
N LEU A 448 7.31 12.28 -18.02
CA LEU A 448 7.47 10.92 -18.52
C LEU A 448 8.46 10.09 -17.67
N HIS A 449 9.60 10.68 -17.33
CA HIS A 449 10.64 10.09 -16.50
C HIS A 449 10.58 10.54 -15.05
N TYR A 450 9.36 10.82 -14.55
CA TYR A 450 9.16 11.12 -13.13
C TYR A 450 9.82 10.05 -12.24
N GLY A 451 10.44 10.49 -11.14
CA GLY A 451 11.27 9.66 -10.26
C GLY A 451 12.72 9.46 -10.73
N ALA A 452 13.11 9.94 -11.91
CA ALA A 452 14.50 10.01 -12.31
C ALA A 452 15.16 11.32 -11.85
N ARG A 453 16.49 11.32 -11.68
CA ARG A 453 17.24 12.58 -11.55
C ARG A 453 17.49 13.13 -12.95
N LEU A 454 17.04 14.36 -13.21
CA LEU A 454 17.04 14.97 -14.54
C LEU A 454 17.69 16.35 -14.52
N ASN A 455 18.31 16.72 -15.64
CA ASN A 455 18.67 18.09 -15.98
C ASN A 455 18.21 18.41 -17.40
N GLY A 456 17.43 19.48 -17.55
CA GLY A 456 16.72 19.84 -18.78
C GLY A 456 15.35 19.17 -18.90
N ASN A 457 14.43 19.82 -19.62
CA ASN A 457 13.08 19.31 -19.84
C ASN A 457 12.61 19.61 -21.26
N ILE A 458 12.44 18.56 -22.06
CA ILE A 458 12.03 18.68 -23.47
C ILE A 458 10.54 18.42 -23.57
N GLY A 459 9.80 19.40 -24.09
CA GLY A 459 8.38 19.22 -24.43
C GLY A 459 8.20 18.59 -25.81
N PHE A 460 7.33 17.58 -25.92
CA PHE A 460 7.08 16.84 -27.16
C PHE A 460 5.61 16.39 -27.27
N ILE A 461 5.21 15.94 -28.44
CA ILE A 461 3.89 15.32 -28.68
C ILE A 461 4.02 13.81 -28.45
N ASN A 462 3.23 13.26 -27.52
CA ASN A 462 3.24 11.84 -27.22
C ASN A 462 2.58 11.02 -28.33
N HIS A 463 3.15 9.85 -28.62
CA HIS A 463 2.59 8.82 -29.49
C HIS A 463 2.72 7.46 -28.79
N PRO A 464 1.70 6.58 -28.86
CA PRO A 464 1.83 5.19 -28.43
C PRO A 464 3.00 4.49 -29.11
N LEU A 465 3.90 3.91 -28.31
CA LEU A 465 5.12 3.27 -28.83
C LEU A 465 4.95 1.76 -29.01
N GLU A 466 5.60 1.24 -30.05
CA GLU A 466 5.93 -0.18 -30.19
C GLU A 466 7.42 -0.44 -29.94
N VAL A 467 7.75 -1.61 -29.36
CA VAL A 467 9.14 -2.01 -29.07
C VAL A 467 9.65 -2.91 -30.19
N LEU A 468 10.72 -2.48 -30.86
CA LEU A 468 11.40 -3.26 -31.90
C LEU A 468 12.87 -3.49 -31.55
N SER A 469 13.56 -4.31 -32.34
CA SER A 469 15.01 -4.51 -32.23
C SER A 469 15.67 -4.28 -33.59
N ALA A 470 16.75 -3.50 -33.61
CA ALA A 470 17.53 -3.26 -34.81
C ALA A 470 18.21 -4.55 -35.29
N GLN A 471 18.30 -4.70 -36.61
CA GLN A 471 19.00 -5.82 -37.25
C GLN A 471 20.53 -5.65 -37.17
N SER A 472 21.01 -4.41 -37.22
CA SER A 472 22.43 -4.02 -37.17
C SER A 472 22.67 -2.93 -36.12
N GLN A 473 23.93 -2.61 -35.86
CA GLN A 473 24.30 -1.54 -34.93
C GLN A 473 23.96 -0.18 -35.54
N ILE A 474 23.21 0.64 -34.80
CA ILE A 474 22.73 1.94 -35.25
C ILE A 474 23.39 3.05 -34.47
N ILE A 475 23.82 4.10 -35.18
CA ILE A 475 24.26 5.37 -34.58
C ILE A 475 23.02 6.10 -34.05
N THR A 476 22.98 6.32 -32.74
CA THR A 476 21.79 6.86 -32.05
C THR A 476 21.75 8.39 -31.98
N LYS A 477 22.88 9.06 -32.21
CA LYS A 477 22.97 10.52 -32.19
C LYS A 477 22.18 11.15 -33.33
N THR A 478 21.54 12.28 -33.07
CA THR A 478 21.02 13.11 -34.16
C THR A 478 22.17 13.66 -35.00
N THR A 479 22.06 13.49 -36.32
CA THR A 479 23.03 13.94 -37.32
C THR A 479 22.31 14.59 -38.50
N ASN A 480 23.06 15.25 -39.39
CA ASN A 480 22.48 15.85 -40.59
C ASN A 480 21.82 14.84 -41.53
N SER A 481 22.27 13.58 -41.53
CA SER A 481 21.71 12.52 -42.38
C SER A 481 20.39 11.97 -41.83
N ASN A 482 20.24 11.87 -40.50
CA ASN A 482 19.05 11.24 -39.89
C ASN A 482 17.98 12.23 -39.38
N LYS A 483 18.22 13.55 -39.47
CA LYS A 483 17.27 14.56 -38.96
C LYS A 483 15.95 14.63 -39.73
N ARG A 484 15.93 14.27 -41.02
CA ARG A 484 14.72 14.30 -41.86
C ARG A 484 14.06 12.93 -42.01
N SER A 485 14.87 11.88 -42.14
CA SER A 485 14.43 10.50 -42.26
C SER A 485 15.46 9.62 -41.55
N TRP A 486 15.00 8.72 -40.71
CA TRP A 486 15.86 7.81 -39.95
C TRP A 486 15.34 6.39 -40.10
N ILE A 487 15.73 5.76 -41.22
CA ILE A 487 15.29 4.41 -41.58
C ILE A 487 16.10 3.37 -40.80
N ILE A 488 15.41 2.50 -40.08
CA ILE A 488 16.00 1.41 -39.30
C ILE A 488 15.44 0.08 -39.80
N ASP A 489 16.34 -0.82 -40.17
CA ASP A 489 16.00 -2.21 -40.45
C ASP A 489 15.87 -2.99 -39.14
N CYS A 490 14.72 -3.61 -38.93
CA CYS A 490 14.40 -4.33 -37.71
C CYS A 490 14.49 -5.84 -37.90
N LYS A 491 14.81 -6.55 -36.81
CA LYS A 491 14.71 -8.02 -36.76
C LYS A 491 13.28 -8.44 -37.11
N GLY A 492 13.14 -9.28 -38.13
CA GLY A 492 11.84 -9.66 -38.70
C GLY A 492 11.58 -9.12 -40.11
N GLY A 493 12.50 -8.33 -40.68
CA GLY A 493 12.49 -7.94 -42.09
C GLY A 493 11.69 -6.67 -42.42
N SER A 494 11.20 -5.95 -41.42
CA SER A 494 10.53 -4.65 -41.59
C SER A 494 11.53 -3.50 -41.45
N SER A 495 11.39 -2.46 -42.27
CA SER A 495 12.10 -1.19 -42.11
C SER A 495 11.12 -0.11 -41.62
N ILE A 496 11.52 0.68 -40.64
CA ILE A 496 10.71 1.77 -40.08
C ILE A 496 11.42 3.10 -40.19
N ASN A 497 10.68 4.19 -40.35
CA ASN A 497 11.21 5.54 -40.16
C ASN A 497 10.96 5.99 -38.73
N LEU A 498 12.01 6.18 -37.93
CA LEU A 498 11.88 6.62 -36.54
C LEU A 498 11.34 8.05 -36.41
N ARG A 499 11.42 8.88 -37.46
CA ARG A 499 10.78 10.20 -37.51
C ARG A 499 9.24 10.13 -37.63
N ASN A 500 8.66 8.93 -37.62
CA ASN A 500 7.22 8.73 -37.44
C ASN A 500 6.81 8.61 -35.96
N HIS A 501 7.76 8.68 -35.02
CA HIS A 501 7.55 8.82 -33.56
C HIS A 501 6.84 7.67 -32.82
N GLY A 502 6.34 6.64 -33.51
CA GLY A 502 5.59 5.53 -32.90
C GLY A 502 6.41 4.33 -32.40
N HIS A 503 7.74 4.43 -32.28
CA HIS A 503 8.58 3.27 -31.92
C HIS A 503 9.74 3.63 -30.98
N ILE A 504 10.06 2.69 -30.09
CA ILE A 504 11.35 2.59 -29.39
C ILE A 504 12.09 1.36 -29.90
N VAL A 505 13.36 1.53 -30.24
CA VAL A 505 14.19 0.48 -30.84
C VAL A 505 15.31 0.10 -29.89
N LEU A 506 15.44 -1.20 -29.59
CA LEU A 506 16.62 -1.78 -28.96
C LEU A 506 17.72 -1.93 -30.00
N ASN A 507 18.92 -1.44 -29.69
CA ASN A 507 20.06 -1.53 -30.59
C ASN A 507 20.61 -2.96 -30.67
N ALA A 508 21.44 -3.23 -31.68
CA ALA A 508 22.17 -4.49 -31.74
C ALA A 508 23.26 -4.53 -30.66
N ALA A 509 23.56 -5.73 -30.16
CA ALA A 509 24.59 -5.92 -29.14
C ALA A 509 25.94 -5.32 -29.55
N SER A 510 26.68 -4.83 -28.54
CA SER A 510 28.01 -4.23 -28.70
C SER A 510 28.06 -2.97 -29.57
N ALA A 511 26.92 -2.30 -29.80
CA ALA A 511 26.90 -1.04 -30.54
C ALA A 511 27.75 0.05 -29.83
N PRO A 512 28.56 0.82 -30.57
CA PRO A 512 29.27 1.98 -30.04
C PRO A 512 28.33 3.19 -29.90
N SER A 513 27.08 2.97 -29.46
CA SER A 513 26.00 3.96 -29.37
C SER A 513 25.03 3.56 -28.24
N GLY A 514 23.90 4.27 -28.10
CA GLY A 514 22.88 3.98 -27.10
C GLY A 514 22.25 2.59 -27.27
N ASP A 515 21.81 2.00 -26.16
CA ASP A 515 21.25 0.64 -26.12
C ASP A 515 19.77 0.62 -26.53
N ALA A 516 19.03 1.70 -26.28
CA ALA A 516 17.71 1.93 -26.85
C ALA A 516 17.51 3.39 -27.26
N PHE A 517 16.65 3.63 -28.25
CA PHE A 517 16.46 4.97 -28.79
C PHE A 517 15.10 5.14 -29.48
N LEU A 518 14.61 6.37 -29.48
CA LEU A 518 13.43 6.81 -30.23
C LEU A 518 13.57 8.28 -30.69
N SER A 519 12.67 8.72 -31.57
CA SER A 519 12.55 10.13 -31.94
C SER A 519 11.41 10.78 -31.18
N LEU A 520 11.68 11.90 -30.51
CA LEU A 520 10.64 12.75 -29.94
C LEU A 520 9.98 13.57 -31.05
N ASP A 521 8.65 13.72 -30.99
CA ASP A 521 7.90 14.61 -31.89
C ASP A 521 8.02 16.05 -31.39
N THR A 522 9.05 16.72 -31.91
CA THR A 522 9.38 18.11 -31.58
C THR A 522 9.62 18.92 -32.86
N ARG A 523 9.66 20.26 -32.76
CA ARG A 523 9.93 21.13 -33.91
C ARG A 523 11.29 20.85 -34.58
N SER A 524 12.27 20.42 -33.78
CA SER A 524 13.59 20.01 -34.24
C SER A 524 13.72 18.50 -34.16
N ALA A 525 14.65 17.90 -34.90
CA ALA A 525 14.95 16.48 -34.73
C ALA A 525 15.68 16.27 -33.39
N ILE A 526 15.01 15.66 -32.42
CA ILE A 526 15.55 15.33 -31.10
C ILE A 526 15.29 13.84 -30.84
N ASN A 527 16.32 13.13 -30.38
CA ASN A 527 16.19 11.74 -29.96
C ASN A 527 16.16 11.64 -28.44
N GLU A 528 15.41 10.68 -27.93
CA GLU A 528 15.55 10.18 -26.55
C GLU A 528 16.39 8.91 -26.63
N VAL A 529 17.55 8.91 -25.97
CA VAL A 529 18.55 7.85 -26.05
C VAL A 529 18.81 7.28 -24.68
N HIS A 530 18.63 5.97 -24.55
CA HIS A 530 18.85 5.23 -23.33
C HIS A 530 20.21 4.52 -23.37
N GLN A 531 20.93 4.60 -22.27
CA GLN A 531 22.05 3.71 -21.98
C GLN A 531 21.74 2.90 -20.73
N TYR A 532 22.11 1.63 -20.75
CA TYR A 532 21.87 0.69 -19.68
C TYR A 532 23.21 0.19 -19.15
N LYS A 533 23.47 0.41 -17.86
CA LYS A 533 24.69 -0.05 -17.19
C LYS A 533 24.38 -0.91 -15.99
N PHE A 534 24.71 -2.18 -16.15
CA PHE A 534 24.54 -3.19 -15.13
C PHE A 534 25.89 -3.56 -14.51
N SER A 535 25.94 -3.64 -13.18
CA SER A 535 27.04 -4.26 -12.44
C SER A 535 26.54 -4.85 -11.12
N THR A 536 27.18 -5.93 -10.70
CA THR A 536 26.99 -6.60 -9.41
C THR A 536 27.95 -6.04 -8.35
N GLY A 537 27.48 -5.87 -7.11
CA GLY A 537 28.28 -5.46 -5.96
C GLY A 537 27.89 -4.08 -5.37
N ASP A 538 27.60 -4.06 -4.07
CA ASP A 538 27.07 -2.90 -3.34
C ASP A 538 28.02 -1.69 -3.24
N SER A 539 29.33 -1.88 -3.49
CA SER A 539 30.36 -0.84 -3.33
C SER A 539 30.70 -0.06 -4.61
N ARG A 540 30.08 -0.40 -5.75
CA ARG A 540 30.39 0.24 -7.04
C ARG A 540 29.51 1.46 -7.28
N THR A 541 30.14 2.55 -7.69
CA THR A 541 29.47 3.81 -8.05
C THR A 541 29.73 4.16 -9.51
N ILE A 542 28.80 4.86 -10.15
CA ILE A 542 29.08 5.57 -11.40
C ILE A 542 29.68 6.91 -11.06
N ASN A 543 30.87 7.19 -11.59
CA ASN A 543 31.52 8.50 -11.48
C ASN A 543 31.22 9.40 -12.68
N GLN A 544 31.57 10.69 -12.56
CA GLN A 544 31.31 11.71 -13.59
C GLN A 544 31.89 11.34 -14.96
N ASN A 545 33.11 10.82 -15.01
CA ASN A 545 33.78 10.50 -16.27
C ASN A 545 33.09 9.34 -17.00
N GLN A 546 32.64 8.33 -16.27
CA GLN A 546 31.87 7.22 -16.83
C GLN A 546 30.54 7.70 -17.39
N TYR A 547 29.81 8.55 -16.65
CA TYR A 547 28.57 9.14 -17.13
C TYR A 547 28.78 9.93 -18.43
N ASN A 548 29.76 10.84 -18.44
CA ASN A 548 30.06 11.67 -19.60
C ASN A 548 30.46 10.82 -20.80
N THR A 549 31.28 9.78 -20.60
CA THR A 549 31.69 8.86 -21.67
C THR A 549 30.49 8.17 -22.31
N GLU A 550 29.56 7.67 -21.51
CA GLU A 550 28.35 7.02 -22.03
C GLU A 550 27.42 8.00 -22.75
N ARG A 551 27.25 9.22 -22.21
CA ARG A 551 26.49 10.29 -22.88
C ARG A 551 27.11 10.65 -24.22
N GLU A 552 28.41 10.95 -24.23
CA GLU A 552 29.17 11.34 -25.41
C GLU A 552 29.15 10.26 -26.48
N LYS A 553 29.14 8.98 -26.10
CA LYS A 553 28.98 7.86 -27.04
C LYS A 553 27.57 7.81 -27.64
N ALA A 554 26.54 7.98 -26.81
CA ALA A 554 25.16 7.65 -27.18
C ALA A 554 24.38 8.82 -27.82
N ALA A 555 24.59 10.05 -27.37
CA ALA A 555 23.72 11.18 -27.67
C ALA A 555 24.51 12.38 -28.20
N SER A 556 23.86 13.23 -29.01
CA SER A 556 24.36 14.57 -29.31
C SER A 556 23.88 15.57 -28.27
N ASP A 557 24.42 16.80 -28.26
CA ASP A 557 23.99 17.85 -27.32
C ASP A 557 22.55 18.33 -27.53
N ASN A 558 21.94 17.97 -28.66
CA ASN A 558 20.53 18.24 -28.92
C ASN A 558 19.59 17.15 -28.41
N ASP A 559 20.10 15.93 -28.24
CA ASP A 559 19.34 14.77 -27.83
C ASP A 559 19.15 14.74 -26.32
N PHE A 560 18.10 14.07 -25.86
CA PHE A 560 17.94 13.72 -24.46
C PHE A 560 18.62 12.38 -24.17
N PHE A 561 19.55 12.35 -23.22
CA PHE A 561 20.24 11.14 -22.79
C PHE A 561 19.75 10.70 -21.41
N ILE A 562 19.51 9.42 -21.20
CA ILE A 562 19.23 8.90 -19.85
C ILE A 562 19.97 7.59 -19.61
N LEU A 563 20.68 7.54 -18.49
CA LEU A 563 21.41 6.36 -18.04
C LEU A 563 20.58 5.61 -17.00
N PHE A 564 20.28 4.34 -17.24
CA PHE A 564 19.72 3.46 -16.20
C PHE A 564 20.82 2.57 -15.67
N THR A 565 20.97 2.52 -14.36
CA THR A 565 22.01 1.72 -13.72
C THR A 565 21.58 1.14 -12.39
N THR A 566 22.18 0.00 -12.07
CA THR A 566 22.04 -0.70 -10.78
C THR A 566 22.97 -0.17 -9.69
N LEU A 567 23.94 0.66 -10.09
CA LEU A 567 24.90 1.27 -9.20
C LEU A 567 24.33 2.54 -8.56
N THR A 568 24.96 3.05 -7.51
CA THR A 568 24.69 4.41 -7.03
C THR A 568 25.52 5.42 -7.81
N ALA A 569 25.02 6.65 -7.97
CA ALA A 569 25.70 7.72 -8.66
C ALA A 569 25.72 8.98 -7.80
N HIS A 570 26.54 8.94 -6.74
CA HIS A 570 26.75 10.07 -5.83
C HIS A 570 27.55 11.19 -6.51
N GLY A 571 27.03 12.42 -6.46
CA GLY A 571 27.74 13.62 -6.91
C GLY A 571 27.91 13.77 -8.43
N VAL A 572 27.27 12.92 -9.25
CA VAL A 572 27.26 13.08 -10.71
C VAL A 572 26.43 14.32 -11.08
N GLN A 573 27.08 15.30 -11.70
CA GLN A 573 26.45 16.48 -12.28
C GLN A 573 25.95 16.12 -13.68
N LEU A 574 24.64 16.23 -13.87
CA LEU A 574 23.99 15.91 -15.14
C LEU A 574 24.20 17.09 -16.11
N PRO A 575 24.76 16.87 -17.32
CA PRO A 575 24.74 17.87 -18.39
C PRO A 575 23.30 18.22 -18.80
N ASP A 576 23.10 19.32 -19.54
CA ASP A 576 21.78 19.65 -20.07
C ASP A 576 21.22 18.51 -20.94
N LYS A 577 19.89 18.37 -20.91
CA LYS A 577 19.11 17.29 -21.54
C LYS A 577 19.62 15.90 -21.18
N SER A 578 19.90 15.69 -19.91
CA SER A 578 20.43 14.41 -19.43
C SER A 578 19.70 13.94 -18.18
N GLY A 579 19.62 12.62 -18.00
CA GLY A 579 18.99 11.99 -16.85
C GLY A 579 19.77 10.79 -16.35
N ILE A 580 19.48 10.39 -15.13
CA ILE A 580 19.96 9.14 -14.55
C ILE A 580 18.89 8.49 -13.67
N VAL A 581 18.75 7.18 -13.81
CA VAL A 581 17.98 6.30 -12.94
C VAL A 581 18.97 5.34 -12.30
N ASP A 582 19.46 5.69 -11.12
CA ASP A 582 20.42 4.91 -10.35
C ASP A 582 19.74 4.31 -9.10
N ARG A 583 20.45 3.45 -8.38
CA ARG A 583 19.89 2.71 -7.23
C ARG A 583 19.13 3.58 -6.23
N GLN A 584 19.54 4.84 -6.04
CA GLN A 584 18.95 5.74 -5.07
C GLN A 584 17.52 6.18 -5.42
N CYS A 585 17.16 6.27 -6.71
CA CYS A 585 15.84 6.71 -7.15
C CYS A 585 15.01 5.60 -7.81
N TRP A 586 15.39 4.33 -7.61
CA TRP A 586 14.70 3.22 -8.24
C TRP A 586 13.30 2.98 -7.70
N SER A 587 13.07 3.13 -6.39
CA SER A 587 11.73 3.11 -5.80
C SER A 587 10.85 4.18 -6.42
N GLU A 588 11.38 5.39 -6.56
CA GLU A 588 10.70 6.53 -7.17
C GLU A 588 10.43 6.34 -8.66
N TYR A 589 11.33 5.70 -9.41
CA TYR A 589 11.15 5.51 -10.86
C TYR A 589 10.34 4.26 -11.23
N PHE A 590 10.59 3.13 -10.57
CA PHE A 590 9.97 1.82 -10.88
C PHE A 590 8.80 1.46 -9.96
N GLY A 591 8.55 2.24 -8.89
CA GLY A 591 7.46 2.00 -7.96
C GLY A 591 7.59 0.63 -7.27
N PRO A 592 6.50 -0.15 -7.12
CA PRO A 592 6.52 -1.45 -6.46
C PRO A 592 7.29 -2.54 -7.24
N PHE A 593 7.74 -2.26 -8.46
CA PHE A 593 8.65 -3.15 -9.20
C PHE A 593 10.10 -2.93 -8.83
N SER A 594 10.43 -1.86 -8.10
CA SER A 594 11.80 -1.53 -7.70
C SER A 594 12.49 -2.69 -7.01
N ALA A 595 11.87 -3.35 -6.03
CA ALA A 595 12.44 -4.49 -5.33
C ALA A 595 12.68 -5.70 -6.25
N ARG A 596 11.71 -6.04 -7.11
CA ARG A 596 11.87 -7.16 -8.06
C ARG A 596 12.86 -6.86 -9.17
N ALA A 597 12.84 -5.65 -9.71
CA ALA A 597 13.88 -5.16 -10.61
C ALA A 597 15.22 -5.27 -9.90
N TYR A 598 15.32 -4.76 -8.68
CA TYR A 598 16.56 -4.74 -7.93
C TYR A 598 17.10 -6.11 -7.56
N ASN A 599 16.29 -6.98 -6.98
CA ASN A 599 16.72 -8.33 -6.64
C ASN A 599 17.02 -9.13 -7.91
N SER A 600 16.29 -8.93 -9.01
CA SER A 600 16.61 -9.62 -10.28
C SER A 600 17.90 -9.13 -10.94
N PHE A 601 18.29 -7.87 -10.72
CA PHE A 601 19.46 -7.28 -11.37
C PHE A 601 20.68 -7.28 -10.43
N VAL A 602 20.60 -6.72 -9.22
CA VAL A 602 21.78 -6.38 -8.38
C VAL A 602 22.36 -7.52 -7.58
N GLU A 603 21.53 -8.40 -7.01
CA GLU A 603 22.00 -9.65 -6.36
C GLU A 603 22.55 -10.66 -7.38
N GLY A 604 22.53 -10.29 -8.67
CA GLY A 604 23.04 -11.12 -9.75
C GLY A 604 22.07 -12.22 -10.14
N ALA A 605 22.31 -12.74 -11.35
CA ALA A 605 21.87 -14.07 -11.72
C ALA A 605 22.29 -15.05 -10.62
N PRO A 606 21.42 -15.99 -10.20
CA PRO A 606 21.79 -17.00 -9.21
C PRO A 606 23.12 -17.65 -9.55
N ASP A 607 23.95 -17.91 -8.55
CA ASP A 607 25.18 -18.66 -8.70
C ASP A 607 24.86 -20.14 -8.71
N ILE A 608 25.05 -20.77 -9.87
CA ILE A 608 24.70 -22.18 -10.10
C ILE A 608 25.44 -23.14 -9.15
N ASN A 609 26.60 -22.72 -8.62
CA ASN A 609 27.45 -23.54 -7.77
C ASN A 609 27.25 -23.28 -6.28
N ASN A 610 26.82 -22.08 -5.90
CA ASN A 610 26.79 -21.67 -4.49
C ASN A 610 25.36 -21.48 -3.95
N ASP A 611 24.41 -21.07 -4.78
CA ASP A 611 23.06 -20.77 -4.32
C ASP A 611 22.25 -22.03 -3.99
N ASP A 612 21.22 -21.84 -3.17
CA ASP A 612 20.30 -22.88 -2.71
C ASP A 612 19.25 -23.27 -3.76
N ASN A 613 18.49 -24.33 -3.48
CA ASN A 613 17.51 -24.87 -4.43
C ASN A 613 16.48 -23.83 -4.89
N THR A 614 15.97 -23.02 -3.97
CA THR A 614 14.90 -22.07 -4.27
C THR A 614 15.42 -20.84 -5.00
N THR A 615 16.61 -20.35 -4.66
CA THR A 615 17.26 -19.28 -5.39
C THR A 615 17.53 -19.69 -6.85
N LEU A 616 17.93 -20.95 -7.10
CA LEU A 616 18.07 -21.47 -8.46
C LEU A 616 16.74 -21.49 -9.24
N GLN A 617 15.62 -21.80 -8.57
CA GLN A 617 14.29 -21.83 -9.19
C GLN A 617 13.76 -20.43 -9.59
N LEU A 618 14.38 -19.34 -9.13
CA LEU A 618 14.06 -17.99 -9.62
C LEU A 618 14.43 -17.82 -11.10
N VAL A 619 15.32 -18.66 -11.64
CA VAL A 619 15.64 -18.68 -13.07
C VAL A 619 14.54 -19.37 -13.87
N ASN A 620 13.86 -18.60 -14.73
CA ASN A 620 12.82 -19.15 -15.59
C ASN A 620 13.33 -20.31 -16.47
N GLY A 621 12.64 -21.44 -16.37
CA GLY A 621 12.99 -22.71 -17.00
C GLY A 621 13.60 -23.71 -16.02
N ILE A 622 13.81 -23.33 -14.75
CA ILE A 622 14.35 -24.17 -13.69
C ILE A 622 13.24 -24.42 -12.66
N GLY A 623 12.57 -25.56 -12.79
CA GLY A 623 11.71 -26.09 -11.74
C GLY A 623 12.50 -26.95 -10.75
N PRO A 624 11.84 -27.52 -9.72
CA PRO A 624 12.50 -28.30 -8.67
C PRO A 624 13.39 -29.43 -9.20
N THR A 625 12.94 -30.14 -10.23
CA THR A 625 13.72 -31.24 -10.85
C THR A 625 15.04 -30.74 -11.44
N ARG A 626 15.02 -29.60 -12.14
CA ARG A 626 16.23 -29.03 -12.76
C ARG A 626 17.13 -28.39 -11.71
N ALA A 627 16.56 -27.71 -10.71
CA ALA A 627 17.33 -27.18 -9.57
C ALA A 627 18.05 -28.31 -8.82
N ASN A 628 17.37 -29.42 -8.53
CA ASN A 628 17.99 -30.57 -7.87
C ASN A 628 19.05 -31.25 -8.76
N THR A 629 18.82 -31.30 -10.08
CA THR A 629 19.84 -31.77 -11.05
C THR A 629 21.09 -30.88 -11.02
N ILE A 630 20.91 -29.57 -10.88
CA ILE A 630 22.01 -28.61 -10.73
C ILE A 630 22.77 -28.88 -9.41
N LEU A 631 22.06 -28.94 -8.28
CA LEU A 631 22.66 -29.15 -6.95
C LEU A 631 23.46 -30.46 -6.85
N THR A 632 22.98 -31.52 -7.49
CA THR A 632 23.65 -32.85 -7.46
C THR A 632 24.84 -32.96 -8.42
N ARG A 633 24.96 -32.06 -9.41
CA ARG A 633 26.01 -32.13 -10.45
C ARG A 633 26.99 -30.96 -10.42
N ARG A 634 26.79 -29.97 -9.55
CA ARG A 634 27.75 -28.88 -9.28
C ARG A 634 29.02 -29.44 -8.61
N PRO A 635 30.21 -28.80 -8.79
CA PRO A 635 30.41 -27.52 -9.45
C PRO A 635 30.48 -27.60 -10.98
N PHE A 636 30.17 -26.48 -11.62
CA PHE A 636 30.21 -26.24 -13.05
C PHE A 636 31.21 -25.13 -13.37
N LEU A 637 32.00 -25.33 -14.42
CA LEU A 637 32.98 -24.33 -14.87
C LEU A 637 32.33 -23.19 -15.67
N ASN A 638 31.35 -23.52 -16.51
CA ASN A 638 30.63 -22.59 -17.38
C ASN A 638 29.34 -23.25 -17.91
N ALA A 639 28.57 -22.51 -18.69
CA ALA A 639 27.29 -22.99 -19.23
C ALA A 639 27.43 -24.21 -20.15
N ALA A 640 28.53 -24.37 -20.88
CA ALA A 640 28.77 -25.54 -21.71
C ALA A 640 29.02 -26.80 -20.85
N ASP A 641 29.82 -26.69 -19.80
CA ASP A 641 30.06 -27.77 -18.82
C ASP A 641 28.76 -28.14 -18.10
N ALA A 642 27.98 -27.15 -17.64
CA ALA A 642 26.69 -27.37 -17.03
C ALA A 642 25.70 -28.05 -18.00
N ARG A 643 25.68 -27.69 -19.28
CA ARG A 643 24.83 -28.36 -20.28
C ARG A 643 25.21 -29.82 -20.43
N LEU A 644 26.50 -30.12 -20.49
CA LEU A 644 27.02 -31.47 -20.68
C LEU A 644 26.71 -32.34 -19.45
N LYS A 645 26.88 -31.77 -18.26
CA LYS A 645 26.57 -32.44 -16.99
C LYS A 645 25.08 -32.57 -16.73
N THR A 646 24.23 -31.59 -17.04
CA THR A 646 22.82 -31.60 -16.60
C THR A 646 21.80 -31.89 -17.70
N GLY A 647 22.18 -31.74 -18.97
CA GLY A 647 21.25 -31.75 -20.10
C GLY A 647 20.35 -30.52 -20.21
N ILE A 648 20.53 -29.50 -19.36
CA ILE A 648 19.72 -28.27 -19.39
C ILE A 648 20.14 -27.43 -20.62
N PRO A 649 19.17 -26.85 -21.37
CA PRO A 649 19.46 -26.00 -22.51
C PRO A 649 20.36 -24.80 -22.18
N ILE A 650 21.30 -24.49 -23.09
CA ILE A 650 22.30 -23.43 -22.90
C ILE A 650 21.66 -22.06 -22.65
N ASN A 651 20.58 -21.74 -23.37
CA ASN A 651 19.84 -20.48 -23.23
C ASN A 651 19.17 -20.29 -21.85
N ILE A 652 19.07 -21.35 -21.04
CA ILE A 652 18.65 -21.27 -19.64
C ILE A 652 19.89 -21.14 -18.73
N LEU A 653 20.94 -21.90 -19.03
CA LEU A 653 22.20 -21.92 -18.28
C LEU A 653 23.01 -20.62 -18.38
N ASP A 654 22.86 -19.87 -19.48
CA ASP A 654 23.46 -18.55 -19.68
C ASP A 654 22.89 -17.47 -18.74
N LYS A 655 21.83 -17.80 -17.99
CA LYS A 655 21.20 -16.91 -17.00
C LYS A 655 21.75 -17.09 -15.59
N PHE A 656 22.77 -17.93 -15.39
CA PHE A 656 23.42 -18.17 -14.11
C PHE A 656 24.82 -17.57 -14.08
N GLN A 657 25.30 -17.26 -12.88
CA GLN A 657 26.73 -17.05 -12.60
C GLN A 657 27.39 -18.39 -12.26
N TYR A 658 28.70 -18.49 -12.49
CA TYR A 658 29.51 -19.71 -12.30
C TYR A 658 30.64 -19.46 -11.28
N GLY A 659 30.31 -18.96 -10.08
CA GLY A 659 31.31 -18.74 -9.04
C GLY A 659 31.83 -20.06 -8.52
N LEU A 660 33.14 -20.21 -8.35
CA LEU A 660 33.74 -21.39 -7.72
C LEU A 660 34.29 -20.97 -6.36
N THR A 661 33.73 -21.51 -5.29
CA THR A 661 34.25 -21.30 -3.94
C THR A 661 35.15 -22.48 -3.59
N VAL A 662 36.47 -22.32 -3.76
CA VAL A 662 37.46 -23.30 -3.30
C VAL A 662 38.13 -22.74 -2.05
N GLY A 663 37.84 -23.31 -0.89
CA GLY A 663 38.57 -23.00 0.35
C GLY A 663 38.38 -21.58 0.91
N GLY A 664 37.18 -21.01 0.84
CA GLY A 664 36.87 -19.74 1.52
C GLY A 664 37.36 -18.46 0.82
N VAL A 665 37.89 -18.55 -0.40
CA VAL A 665 38.23 -17.40 -1.24
C VAL A 665 37.52 -17.51 -2.58
N THR A 666 36.65 -16.54 -2.89
CA THR A 666 35.96 -16.40 -4.17
C THR A 666 36.93 -15.95 -5.26
N ASN A 667 37.24 -16.84 -6.22
CA ASN A 667 37.90 -16.45 -7.47
C ASN A 667 36.82 -16.07 -8.50
N GLN A 668 36.65 -14.76 -8.75
CA GLN A 668 35.91 -14.28 -9.92
C GLN A 668 36.85 -14.34 -11.13
N HIS A 669 36.70 -15.35 -11.99
CA HIS A 669 37.30 -15.29 -13.32
C HIS A 669 36.40 -14.43 -14.22
N HIS A 670 36.96 -13.29 -14.64
CA HIS A 670 36.40 -12.36 -15.61
C HIS A 670 36.30 -12.94 -17.02
#